data_AF-A0A8H5JIT6-F1
#
_entry.id   AF-A0A8H5JIT6-F1
#
_cell.length_a   1.000
_cell.length_b   1.000
_cell.length_c   1.000
_cell.angle_alpha   90.00
_cell.angle_beta   90.00
_cell.angle_gamma   90.00
#
_symmetry.space_group_name_H-M   'P 1'
#
loop_
_entity.id
_entity.type
_entity.pdbx_description
1 polymer ?
#
loop_
_entity_poly.entity_id
_entity_poly.type
_entity_poly.pdbx_seq_one_letter_code
_entity_poly.pdbx_strand_id
1 'polypeptide(L)'
;MSSTAVPDSSSGGSSDDNTELIIAVVALVISVLAFVIAILQALQQYLATATGFSSCSEAVIGKWAQFARRRMIWSEFRFEVQFEAPVIFVAKPSNTRGPLGDDALAKDESKKIIRLDGGNDNFKYTDTVKEFDNEYKQSTQRIIHTADNEKATWYGLLMAIVRMEKESREWQGKKSAEWVKAAGPRPPIDTEEPHAHHSLVVCMQRKRRTWDSMPKDFAKPYATTTISHLVEIAGMLGIHWRKFDLNTDQYRGQGNGFVLYGSYTDGLGITFNFQKQGPTWFEKNRVIPNYNVKQLCFGMAPTIFNQEKKVYADEAKGAESLQLGSLAEIAKTLVVLGCDINTVNYFRKPDRARHTHLFAVPFEILGMVGEMLHIKGTVFRMLPNPTVFYWDPSSFSLSALMTEYINCLRPLHETALKDSEQVSKILKWAEADEKFPLLRTEGSTLDIFGEEINGANLVNHLNNLRSGVELCDEYFGRMKKHGLSMIKRVVRMHIQEVMGILHEKNEVDETTKNDENDKVVDDAPITIHDIDSAPGEDKETLLVQMYFDRVRQNVVRNLSKQGLLSKRMKARKDSFVSEDDMSTTRPKHGARFGDKELNEAWCVLMFRMLCWLQLHDFHKMDLHISKSDAYASRIPVYIV
;
A
#
# COMPACT_ATOMS: atom_id res chain seq x y z
N MET A 1 -72.72 90.08 65.64
CA MET A 1 -72.85 88.89 66.50
C MET A 1 -72.09 87.78 65.79
N SER A 2 -70.79 87.70 65.96
CA SER A 2 -70.06 87.09 67.08
C SER A 2 -69.79 85.61 66.82
N SER A 3 -68.48 85.35 66.62
CA SER A 3 -67.73 84.22 67.15
C SER A 3 -68.08 82.84 66.57
N THR A 4 -67.14 81.94 66.28
CA THR A 4 -65.83 81.73 66.92
C THR A 4 -65.00 80.82 66.01
N ALA A 5 -63.69 81.06 66.01
CA ALA A 5 -62.68 80.24 65.37
C ALA A 5 -62.52 78.89 66.07
N VAL A 6 -62.15 77.87 65.29
CA VAL A 6 -61.48 76.65 65.75
C VAL A 6 -60.35 76.37 64.74
N PRO A 7 -59.07 76.39 65.15
CA PRO A 7 -57.99 75.81 64.36
C PRO A 7 -57.57 74.42 64.88
N ASP A 8 -56.75 73.78 64.05
CA ASP A 8 -55.94 72.56 64.27
C ASP A 8 -56.67 71.21 64.09
N SER A 9 -56.07 70.17 63.49
CA SER A 9 -54.65 69.84 63.48
C SER A 9 -54.18 69.13 62.19
N SER A 10 -53.07 69.61 61.65
CA SER A 10 -52.12 68.81 60.88
C SER A 10 -51.39 67.84 61.81
N SER A 11 -51.54 66.53 61.58
CA SER A 11 -50.62 65.51 62.12
C SER A 11 -50.28 64.49 61.03
N GLY A 12 -49.40 64.90 60.11
CA GLY A 12 -48.72 64.02 59.17
C GLY A 12 -47.31 63.69 59.67
N GLY A 13 -46.85 62.48 59.29
CA GLY A 13 -45.44 62.18 59.06
C GLY A 13 -44.54 61.99 60.28
N SER A 14 -44.52 60.77 60.84
CA SER A 14 -43.29 60.28 61.49
C SER A 14 -43.17 58.75 61.54
N SER A 15 -44.27 58.00 61.34
CA SER A 15 -44.24 56.53 61.17
C SER A 15 -44.13 56.10 59.70
N ASP A 16 -44.64 56.91 58.77
CA ASP A 16 -44.54 56.66 57.33
C ASP A 16 -43.10 56.85 56.85
N ASP A 17 -42.39 57.90 57.28
CA ASP A 17 -40.99 58.16 56.87
C ASP A 17 -40.03 57.00 57.19
N ASN A 18 -40.15 56.37 58.35
CA ASN A 18 -39.31 55.22 58.72
C ASN A 18 -39.69 53.96 57.92
N THR A 19 -40.98 53.79 57.64
CA THR A 19 -41.48 52.66 56.84
C THR A 19 -41.09 52.84 55.37
N GLU A 20 -41.18 54.06 54.84
CA GLU A 20 -40.73 54.45 53.50
C GLU A 20 -39.21 54.33 53.36
N LEU A 21 -38.43 54.73 54.37
CA LEU A 21 -36.97 54.56 54.37
C LEU A 21 -36.59 53.07 54.39
N ILE A 22 -37.26 52.24 55.20
CA ILE A 22 -37.03 50.79 55.23
C ILE A 22 -37.40 50.17 53.88
N ILE A 23 -38.54 50.55 53.29
CA ILE A 23 -38.96 50.09 51.95
C ILE A 23 -37.94 50.53 50.90
N ALA A 24 -37.43 51.76 50.95
CA ALA A 24 -36.43 52.27 50.01
C ALA A 24 -35.09 51.54 50.13
N VAL A 25 -34.63 51.26 51.35
CA VAL A 25 -33.39 50.48 51.60
C VAL A 25 -33.57 49.04 51.13
N VAL A 26 -34.70 48.41 51.42
CA VAL A 26 -35.01 47.04 50.96
C VAL A 26 -35.09 47.00 49.43
N ALA A 27 -35.76 47.97 48.80
CA ALA A 27 -35.84 48.07 47.35
C ALA A 27 -34.46 48.28 46.71
N LEU A 28 -33.60 49.09 47.32
CA LEU A 28 -32.21 49.27 46.88
C LEU A 28 -31.45 47.94 46.93
N VAL A 29 -31.52 47.22 48.05
CA VAL A 29 -30.86 45.91 48.20
C VAL A 29 -31.37 44.91 47.16
N ILE A 30 -32.69 44.84 46.94
CA ILE A 30 -33.28 43.97 45.92
C ILE A 30 -32.81 44.37 44.52
N SER A 31 -32.75 45.68 44.20
CA SER A 31 -32.30 46.17 42.90
C SER A 31 -30.83 45.86 42.63
N VAL A 32 -29.96 45.97 43.65
CA VAL A 32 -28.53 45.62 43.55
C VAL A 32 -28.37 44.12 43.36
N LEU A 33 -29.12 43.30 44.11
CA LEU A 33 -29.09 41.85 43.96
C LEU A 33 -29.58 41.44 42.56
N ALA A 34 -30.68 42.02 42.09
CA ALA A 34 -31.22 41.79 40.75
C ALA A 34 -30.21 42.21 39.67
N PHE A 35 -29.52 43.34 39.86
CA PHE A 35 -28.48 43.80 38.95
C PHE A 35 -27.28 42.85 38.90
N VAL A 36 -26.84 42.34 40.05
CA VAL A 36 -25.76 41.32 40.12
C VAL A 36 -26.19 40.03 39.42
N ILE A 37 -27.41 39.55 39.65
CA ILE A 37 -27.94 38.37 38.96
C ILE A 37 -28.01 38.61 37.45
N ALA A 38 -28.47 39.77 37.00
CA ALA A 38 -28.52 40.13 35.58
C ALA A 38 -27.12 40.18 34.95
N ILE A 39 -26.10 40.70 35.66
CA ILE A 39 -24.71 40.66 35.21
C ILE A 39 -24.20 39.21 35.11
N LEU A 40 -24.46 38.37 36.12
CA LEU A 40 -24.04 36.97 36.09
C LEU A 40 -24.74 36.18 34.97
N GLN A 41 -26.02 36.44 34.73
CA GLN A 41 -26.77 35.84 33.63
C GLN A 41 -26.23 36.31 32.27
N ALA A 42 -25.96 37.61 32.12
CA ALA A 42 -25.35 38.15 30.91
C ALA A 42 -23.93 37.56 30.68
N LEU A 43 -23.13 37.41 31.74
CA LEU A 43 -21.80 36.79 31.66
C LEU A 43 -21.88 35.31 31.32
N GLN A 44 -22.84 34.57 31.89
CA GLN A 44 -23.07 33.16 31.56
C GLN A 44 -23.50 32.99 30.10
N GLN A 45 -24.45 33.81 29.61
CA GLN A 45 -24.86 33.82 28.21
C GLN A 45 -23.69 34.18 27.28
N TYR A 46 -22.86 35.14 27.70
CA TYR A 46 -21.69 35.58 26.96
C TYR A 46 -20.62 34.49 26.86
N LEU A 47 -20.32 33.76 27.95
CA LEU A 47 -19.39 32.63 27.94
C LEU A 47 -19.96 31.43 27.16
N ALA A 48 -21.28 31.24 27.18
CA ALA A 48 -21.96 30.20 26.41
C ALA A 48 -21.88 30.43 24.89
N THR A 49 -21.55 31.64 24.42
CA THR A 49 -21.34 31.90 22.99
C THR A 49 -20.16 31.14 22.39
N ALA A 50 -19.20 30.69 23.21
CA ALA A 50 -18.06 29.87 22.78
C ALA A 50 -18.44 28.39 22.57
N THR A 51 -19.52 28.14 21.82
CA THR A 51 -19.99 26.80 21.49
C THR A 51 -18.88 25.99 20.82
N GLY A 52 -18.64 24.76 21.29
CA GLY A 52 -17.64 23.86 20.70
C GLY A 52 -16.22 23.99 21.25
N PHE A 53 -15.94 24.92 22.17
CA PHE A 53 -14.60 24.99 22.77
C PHE A 53 -14.25 23.72 23.58
N SER A 54 -15.23 23.12 24.26
CA SER A 54 -15.07 21.84 24.96
C SER A 54 -14.73 20.68 24.02
N SER A 55 -15.26 20.72 22.80
CA SER A 55 -14.98 19.75 21.73
C SER A 55 -13.56 19.86 21.16
N CYS A 56 -12.84 20.94 21.48
CA CYS A 56 -11.44 21.13 21.12
C CYS A 56 -10.50 20.96 22.33
N SER A 57 -10.98 20.34 23.41
CA SER A 57 -10.17 20.06 24.60
C SER A 57 -9.15 18.94 24.35
N GLU A 58 -8.17 18.83 25.25
CA GLU A 58 -7.14 17.78 25.20
C GLU A 58 -7.74 16.36 25.29
N ALA A 59 -8.88 16.22 25.96
CA ALA A 59 -9.62 14.95 26.00
C ALA A 59 -10.16 14.53 24.62
N VAL A 60 -10.42 15.47 23.70
CA VAL A 60 -10.98 15.17 22.37
C VAL A 60 -9.90 15.14 21.30
N ILE A 61 -9.04 16.16 21.20
CA ILE A 61 -8.06 16.28 20.12
C ILE A 61 -6.60 16.16 20.59
N GLY A 62 -6.39 15.72 21.83
CA GLY A 62 -5.06 15.55 22.41
C GLY A 62 -4.25 16.84 22.41
N LYS A 63 -2.95 16.72 22.10
CA LYS A 63 -2.00 17.85 22.05
C LYS A 63 -2.39 18.94 21.05
N TRP A 64 -3.38 18.73 20.18
CA TRP A 64 -3.88 19.77 19.27
C TRP A 64 -4.73 20.84 19.96
N ALA A 65 -5.18 20.60 21.20
CA ALA A 65 -5.87 21.59 22.01
C ALA A 65 -5.04 22.87 22.19
N GLN A 66 -3.70 22.78 22.14
CA GLN A 66 -2.81 23.95 22.18
C GLN A 66 -3.00 24.92 21.00
N PHE A 67 -3.60 24.46 19.90
CA PHE A 67 -3.91 25.28 18.72
C PHE A 67 -5.35 25.79 18.71
N ALA A 68 -6.15 25.44 19.73
CA ALA A 68 -7.51 25.94 19.89
C ALA A 68 -7.49 27.26 20.67
N ARG A 69 -8.17 28.29 20.13
CA ARG A 69 -8.28 29.60 20.77
C ARG A 69 -9.66 30.22 20.58
N ARG A 70 -10.05 31.03 21.55
CA ARG A 70 -11.25 31.89 21.47
C ARG A 70 -10.84 33.23 20.88
N ARG A 71 -11.50 33.65 19.80
CA ARG A 71 -11.29 34.95 19.18
C ARG A 71 -12.55 35.80 19.34
N MET A 72 -12.40 37.03 19.83
CA MET A 72 -13.53 37.94 19.94
C MET A 72 -13.90 38.50 18.56
N ILE A 73 -15.17 38.38 18.18
CA ILE A 73 -15.75 39.05 17.02
C ILE A 73 -16.52 40.27 17.53
N TRP A 74 -15.89 41.44 17.47
CA TRP A 74 -16.45 42.69 17.99
C TRP A 74 -17.72 43.14 17.25
N SER A 75 -17.87 42.80 15.97
CA SER A 75 -19.06 43.14 15.18
C SER A 75 -20.33 42.41 15.61
N GLU A 76 -20.18 41.19 16.15
CA GLU A 76 -21.31 40.32 16.56
C GLU A 76 -21.36 40.14 18.08
N PHE A 77 -20.46 40.79 18.82
CA PHE A 77 -20.29 40.70 20.27
C PHE A 77 -20.29 39.24 20.80
N ARG A 78 -19.58 38.34 20.12
CA ARG A 78 -19.46 36.92 20.50
C ARG A 78 -18.06 36.36 20.32
N PHE A 79 -17.78 35.23 20.99
CA PHE A 79 -16.56 34.46 20.77
C PHE A 79 -16.71 33.48 19.61
N GLU A 80 -15.76 33.50 18.70
CA GLU A 80 -15.54 32.45 17.71
C GLU A 80 -14.47 31.48 18.22
N VAL A 81 -14.78 30.19 18.19
CA VAL A 81 -13.81 29.14 18.49
C VAL A 81 -13.04 28.81 17.21
N GLN A 82 -11.73 29.01 17.25
CA GLN A 82 -10.82 28.67 16.16
C GLN A 82 -9.94 27.52 16.60
N PHE A 83 -9.75 26.54 15.72
CA PHE A 83 -8.92 25.38 15.97
C PHE A 83 -8.17 25.00 14.70
N GLU A 84 -7.23 24.07 14.82
CA GLU A 84 -6.51 23.51 13.68
C GLU A 84 -6.79 22.01 13.59
N ALA A 85 -6.92 21.51 12.37
CA ALA A 85 -7.07 20.08 12.09
C ALA A 85 -6.11 19.67 10.97
N PRO A 86 -5.61 18.42 10.97
CA PRO A 86 -4.63 17.99 9.99
C PRO A 86 -5.25 17.76 8.62
N VAL A 87 -4.52 18.18 7.58
CA VAL A 87 -4.72 17.73 6.21
C VAL A 87 -3.62 16.72 5.90
N ILE A 88 -3.98 15.45 5.79
CA ILE A 88 -3.04 14.33 5.70
C ILE A 88 -2.92 13.89 4.24
N PHE A 89 -1.70 13.64 3.77
CA PHE A 89 -1.45 13.20 2.40
C PHE A 89 -0.14 12.41 2.32
N VAL A 90 0.07 11.69 1.23
CA VAL A 90 1.28 10.89 1.01
C VAL A 90 2.09 11.50 -0.13
N ALA A 91 3.40 11.69 0.08
CA ALA A 91 4.27 12.34 -0.88
C ALA A 91 5.70 11.78 -0.85
N LYS A 92 6.52 12.22 -1.81
CA LYS A 92 7.99 12.04 -1.73
C LYS A 92 8.54 12.94 -0.63
N PRO A 93 9.60 12.55 0.10
CA PRO A 93 10.24 13.43 1.09
C PRO A 93 10.71 14.77 0.51
N SER A 94 11.13 14.82 -0.76
CA SER A 94 11.54 16.05 -1.45
C SER A 94 10.38 16.96 -1.91
N ASN A 95 9.12 16.57 -1.66
CA ASN A 95 7.97 17.33 -2.11
C ASN A 95 7.81 18.65 -1.36
N THR A 96 7.73 19.76 -2.10
CA THR A 96 7.55 21.12 -1.55
C THR A 96 6.11 21.62 -1.65
N ARG A 97 5.24 20.96 -2.43
CA ARG A 97 3.86 21.41 -2.68
C ARG A 97 2.83 20.50 -2.04
N GLY A 98 2.12 21.00 -1.04
CA GLY A 98 1.06 20.29 -0.34
C GLY A 98 -0.34 20.76 -0.74
N PRO A 99 -1.40 20.13 -0.20
CA PRO A 99 -2.80 20.54 -0.40
C PRO A 99 -3.12 21.99 0.00
N LEU A 100 -2.40 22.57 0.95
CA LEU A 100 -2.57 23.96 1.40
C LEU A 100 -1.63 24.96 0.72
N GLY A 101 -0.88 24.54 -0.30
CA GLY A 101 0.04 25.38 -1.06
C GLY A 101 1.50 24.93 -0.97
N ASP A 102 2.39 25.77 -1.51
CA ASP A 102 3.84 25.56 -1.50
C ASP A 102 4.44 25.92 -0.13
N ASP A 103 5.25 25.01 0.40
CA ASP A 103 5.97 25.13 1.66
C ASP A 103 6.93 26.32 1.66
N ALA A 104 7.62 26.57 0.52
CA ALA A 104 8.58 27.66 0.40
C ALA A 104 7.91 29.05 0.43
N LEU A 105 6.64 29.13 0.05
CA LEU A 105 5.85 30.36 0.00
C LEU A 105 4.94 30.55 1.22
N ALA A 106 4.93 29.58 2.14
CA ALA A 106 4.11 29.61 3.33
C ALA A 106 4.65 30.62 4.35
N LYS A 107 4.01 31.80 4.43
CA LYS A 107 4.28 32.79 5.49
C LYS A 107 3.82 32.33 6.88
N ASP A 108 2.88 31.40 6.93
CA ASP A 108 2.27 30.88 8.15
C ASP A 108 2.82 29.48 8.43
N GLU A 109 3.38 29.26 9.62
CA GLU A 109 3.90 27.96 10.04
C GLU A 109 2.85 26.85 10.04
N SER A 110 1.55 27.18 10.11
CA SER A 110 0.47 26.18 9.99
C SER A 110 0.39 25.57 8.59
N LYS A 111 0.82 26.30 7.56
CA LYS A 111 0.80 25.85 6.17
C LYS A 111 2.05 25.09 5.75
N LYS A 112 3.06 25.00 6.62
CA LYS A 112 4.28 24.24 6.32
C LYS A 112 4.00 22.74 6.29
N ILE A 113 4.73 22.03 5.43
CA ILE A 113 4.61 20.57 5.29
C ILE A 113 5.39 19.91 6.43
N ILE A 114 4.66 19.21 7.30
CA ILE A 114 5.24 18.39 8.36
C ILE A 114 5.34 16.96 7.85
N ARG A 115 6.54 16.38 7.88
CA ARG A 115 6.79 14.97 7.53
C ARG A 115 6.61 14.13 8.79
N LEU A 116 5.76 13.11 8.71
CA LEU A 116 5.52 12.16 9.80
C LEU A 116 6.51 11.00 9.64
N ASP A 117 7.76 11.27 9.98
CA ASP A 117 8.91 10.39 9.76
C ASP A 117 9.38 9.67 11.02
N GLY A 118 8.64 9.81 12.14
CA GLY A 118 8.98 9.20 13.42
C GLY A 118 9.97 10.01 14.26
N GLY A 119 10.42 11.17 13.77
CA GLY A 119 11.33 12.06 14.50
C GLY A 119 10.70 12.63 15.77
N ASN A 120 11.54 13.09 16.71
CA ASN A 120 11.08 13.58 18.01
C ASN A 120 10.10 14.77 17.91
N ASP A 121 10.25 15.61 16.88
CA ASP A 121 9.37 16.74 16.61
C ASP A 121 7.94 16.33 16.29
N ASN A 122 7.71 15.11 15.80
CA ASN A 122 6.37 14.59 15.52
C ASN A 122 5.54 14.44 16.80
N PHE A 123 6.16 14.17 17.95
CA PHE A 123 5.46 14.01 19.25
C PHE A 123 4.92 15.32 19.83
N LYS A 124 5.14 16.46 19.16
CA LYS A 124 4.39 17.69 19.40
C LYS A 124 2.92 17.58 18.97
N TYR A 125 2.64 16.71 17.99
CA TYR A 125 1.33 16.57 17.34
C TYR A 125 0.64 15.23 17.64
N THR A 126 1.29 14.34 18.37
CA THR A 126 0.77 13.04 18.77
C THR A 126 1.34 12.63 20.13
N ASP A 127 0.69 11.67 20.79
CA ASP A 127 1.21 11.04 21.99
C ASP A 127 2.50 10.29 21.70
N THR A 128 3.38 10.19 22.71
CA THR A 128 4.50 9.28 22.63
C THR A 128 4.00 7.84 22.62
N VAL A 129 4.78 6.92 22.04
CA VAL A 129 4.41 5.49 21.98
C VAL A 129 4.11 4.94 23.39
N LYS A 130 4.85 5.38 24.41
CA LYS A 130 4.66 4.99 25.81
C LYS A 130 3.36 5.55 26.40
N GLU A 131 3.08 6.84 26.19
CA GLU A 131 1.83 7.48 26.61
C GLU A 131 0.63 6.72 26.04
N PHE A 132 0.66 6.49 24.73
CA PHE A 132 -0.42 5.81 24.01
C PHE A 132 -0.62 4.36 24.47
N ASP A 133 0.45 3.59 24.67
CA ASP A 133 0.33 2.21 25.14
C ASP A 133 -0.16 2.11 26.59
N ASN A 134 0.19 3.09 27.44
CA ASN A 134 -0.34 3.16 28.80
C ASN A 134 -1.84 3.48 28.81
N GLU A 135 -2.28 4.46 28.01
CA GLU A 135 -3.71 4.75 27.84
C GLU A 135 -4.48 3.56 27.28
N TYR A 136 -3.93 2.89 26.27
CA TYR A 136 -4.55 1.69 25.69
C TYR A 136 -4.70 0.57 26.72
N LYS A 137 -3.67 0.31 27.55
CA LYS A 137 -3.75 -0.67 28.64
C LYS A 137 -4.81 -0.30 29.67
N GLN A 138 -4.87 0.96 30.09
CA GLN A 138 -5.87 1.45 31.03
C GLN A 138 -7.30 1.32 30.49
N SER A 139 -7.51 1.66 29.21
CA SER A 139 -8.82 1.52 28.55
C SER A 139 -9.26 0.05 28.43
N THR A 140 -8.33 -0.85 28.11
CA THR A 140 -8.60 -2.30 28.00
C THR A 140 -8.89 -2.95 29.36
N GLN A 141 -8.37 -2.39 30.45
CA GLN A 141 -8.62 -2.84 31.84
C GLN A 141 -9.97 -2.36 32.41
N ARG A 142 -10.65 -1.40 31.77
CA ARG A 142 -12.00 -0.98 32.18
C ARG A 142 -13.02 -2.06 31.78
N ILE A 143 -13.94 -2.37 32.69
CA ILE A 143 -14.93 -3.47 32.60
C ILE A 143 -15.85 -3.39 31.36
N ILE A 144 -15.96 -2.22 30.73
CA ILE A 144 -16.77 -2.01 29.54
C ILE A 144 -15.85 -1.94 28.32
N HIS A 145 -15.82 -3.02 27.53
CA HIS A 145 -15.12 -3.13 26.24
C HIS A 145 -15.83 -2.36 25.10
N THR A 146 -16.33 -1.15 25.36
CA THR A 146 -16.87 -0.27 24.31
C THR A 146 -15.82 0.74 23.91
N ALA A 147 -15.67 0.98 22.60
CA ALA A 147 -14.71 1.93 22.05
C ALA A 147 -14.77 3.27 22.80
N ASP A 148 -13.63 3.73 23.29
CA ASP A 148 -13.48 5.08 23.84
C ASP A 148 -13.62 6.07 22.68
N ASN A 149 -14.86 6.46 22.43
CA ASN A 149 -15.23 7.40 21.39
C ASN A 149 -15.25 8.82 21.94
N GLU A 150 -14.37 9.17 22.89
CA GLU A 150 -14.20 10.54 23.36
C GLU A 150 -13.15 11.28 22.51
N LYS A 151 -12.04 10.61 22.17
CA LYS A 151 -10.98 11.15 21.30
C LYS A 151 -11.38 11.17 19.81
N ALA A 152 -10.80 12.09 19.05
CA ALA A 152 -10.87 12.12 17.60
C ALA A 152 -9.98 11.02 17.01
N THR A 153 -10.51 10.20 16.12
CA THR A 153 -9.85 9.00 15.60
C THR A 153 -8.66 9.31 14.70
N TRP A 154 -8.67 10.47 14.04
CA TRP A 154 -7.51 10.93 13.28
C TRP A 154 -6.27 11.17 14.16
N TYR A 155 -6.44 11.46 15.45
CA TYR A 155 -5.32 11.58 16.38
C TYR A 155 -4.64 10.23 16.60
N GLY A 156 -5.44 9.16 16.76
CA GLY A 156 -4.95 7.79 16.80
C GLY A 156 -4.26 7.36 15.50
N LEU A 157 -4.74 7.84 14.35
CA LEU A 157 -4.09 7.61 13.06
C LEU A 157 -2.70 8.26 12.99
N LEU A 158 -2.56 9.52 13.42
CA LEU A 158 -1.26 10.21 13.45
C LEU A 158 -0.26 9.45 14.33
N MET A 159 -0.71 8.98 15.50
CA MET A 159 0.10 8.13 16.38
C MET A 159 0.55 6.85 15.66
N ALA A 160 -0.38 6.15 15.00
CA ALA A 160 -0.08 4.90 14.32
C ALA A 160 1.00 5.07 13.24
N ILE A 161 0.94 6.18 12.49
CA ILE A 161 1.91 6.53 11.44
C ILE A 161 3.29 6.83 12.04
N VAL A 162 3.34 7.65 13.09
CA VAL A 162 4.60 8.02 13.76
C VAL A 162 5.23 6.80 14.45
N ARG A 163 4.41 5.96 15.09
CA ARG A 163 4.84 4.69 15.70
C ARG A 163 5.41 3.74 14.66
N MET A 164 4.72 3.56 13.53
CA MET A 164 5.18 2.74 12.41
C MET A 164 6.58 3.16 11.97
N GLU A 165 6.80 4.45 11.71
CA GLU A 165 8.11 4.94 11.29
C GLU A 165 9.17 4.73 12.37
N LYS A 166 8.86 5.05 13.63
CA LYS A 166 9.80 4.92 14.74
C LYS A 166 10.23 3.47 14.98
N GLU A 167 9.29 2.56 15.19
CA GLU A 167 9.58 1.14 15.46
C GLU A 167 10.32 0.48 14.29
N SER A 168 9.94 0.81 13.04
CA SER A 168 10.59 0.26 11.86
C SER A 168 12.04 0.75 11.72
N ARG A 169 12.31 2.02 12.03
CA ARG A 169 13.67 2.60 11.99
C ARG A 169 14.55 2.03 13.09
N GLU A 170 14.04 1.91 14.31
CA GLU A 170 14.75 1.27 15.42
C GLU A 170 15.11 -0.18 15.09
N TRP A 171 14.18 -0.93 14.48
CA TRP A 171 14.42 -2.30 14.03
C TRP A 171 15.48 -2.38 12.92
N GLN A 172 15.38 -1.54 11.89
CA GLN A 172 16.42 -1.48 10.84
C GLN A 172 17.78 -1.12 11.43
N GLY A 173 17.86 -0.13 12.33
CA GLY A 173 19.08 0.27 13.02
C GLY A 173 19.71 -0.88 13.79
N LYS A 174 18.90 -1.68 14.50
CA LYS A 174 19.35 -2.90 15.20
C LYS A 174 19.95 -3.90 14.22
N LYS A 175 19.26 -4.20 13.10
CA LYS A 175 19.72 -5.20 12.12
C LYS A 175 20.98 -4.75 11.36
N SER A 176 21.06 -3.47 11.00
CA SER A 176 22.27 -2.89 10.40
C SER A 176 23.46 -2.92 11.37
N ALA A 177 23.24 -2.64 12.66
CA ALA A 177 24.30 -2.72 13.67
C ALA A 177 24.80 -4.15 13.89
N GLU A 178 23.92 -5.15 13.87
CA GLU A 178 24.29 -6.57 13.90
C GLU A 178 25.17 -6.95 12.70
N TRP A 179 24.82 -6.48 11.50
CA TRP A 179 25.60 -6.70 10.28
C TRP A 179 26.99 -6.04 10.35
N VAL A 180 27.09 -4.79 10.80
CA VAL A 180 28.37 -4.09 10.95
C VAL A 180 29.29 -4.80 11.94
N LYS A 181 28.74 -5.32 13.05
CA LYS A 181 29.52 -6.10 14.03
C LYS A 181 30.08 -7.40 13.43
N ALA A 182 29.31 -8.07 12.56
CA ALA A 182 29.71 -9.34 11.96
C ALA A 182 30.68 -9.18 10.78
N ALA A 183 30.50 -8.15 9.94
CA ALA A 183 31.30 -7.93 8.73
C ALA A 183 32.64 -7.21 8.96
N GLY A 184 32.89 -6.72 10.19
CA GLY A 184 34.05 -5.90 10.54
C GLY A 184 33.92 -4.44 10.07
N PRO A 185 34.83 -3.53 10.49
CA PRO A 185 34.80 -2.14 10.08
C PRO A 185 35.17 -2.01 8.60
N ARG A 186 34.16 -1.90 7.73
CA ARG A 186 34.35 -1.53 6.32
C ARG A 186 34.43 0.00 6.15
N PRO A 187 35.05 0.49 5.06
CA PRO A 187 35.02 1.91 4.71
C PRO A 187 33.57 2.39 4.61
N PRO A 188 33.30 3.69 4.82
CA PRO A 188 31.95 4.21 4.81
C PRO A 188 31.32 3.94 3.44
N ILE A 189 30.38 2.99 3.39
CA ILE A 189 29.36 2.94 2.34
C ILE A 189 28.67 4.30 2.39
N ASP A 190 28.47 4.92 1.22
CA ASP A 190 27.92 6.26 0.98
C ASP A 190 27.33 6.92 2.23
N THR A 191 27.85 8.10 2.58
CA THR A 191 27.49 8.90 3.77
C THR A 191 26.01 9.30 3.87
N GLU A 192 25.17 8.84 2.94
CA GLU A 192 23.73 8.96 3.00
C GLU A 192 23.16 7.85 3.90
N GLU A 193 22.51 8.25 4.99
CA GLU A 193 21.77 7.31 5.84
C GLU A 193 20.79 6.49 4.97
N PRO A 194 20.60 5.17 5.19
CA PRO A 194 19.70 4.34 4.37
C PRO A 194 18.28 4.89 4.23
N HIS A 195 17.83 5.75 5.15
CA HIS A 195 16.55 6.45 5.11
C HIS A 195 16.49 7.58 4.07
N ALA A 196 17.63 8.10 3.60
CA ALA A 196 17.71 9.06 2.49
C ALA A 196 17.15 8.46 1.18
N HIS A 197 17.16 7.14 1.06
CA HIS A 197 16.59 6.43 -0.09
C HIS A 197 15.09 6.11 0.05
N HIS A 198 14.46 6.40 1.20
CA HIS A 198 13.00 6.32 1.32
C HIS A 198 12.37 7.35 0.39
N SER A 199 11.51 6.90 -0.51
CA SER A 199 10.87 7.77 -1.51
C SER A 199 9.39 8.02 -1.22
N LEU A 200 8.88 7.50 -0.10
CA LEU A 200 7.50 7.64 0.33
C LEU A 200 7.41 7.99 1.81
N VAL A 201 6.65 9.03 2.15
CA VAL A 201 6.38 9.45 3.53
C VAL A 201 4.97 10.01 3.65
N VAL A 202 4.35 9.84 4.82
CA VAL A 202 3.11 10.56 5.13
C VAL A 202 3.45 11.97 5.58
N CYS A 203 2.74 12.95 5.03
CA CYS A 203 2.85 14.34 5.39
C CYS A 203 1.53 14.87 5.95
N MET A 204 1.62 15.96 6.70
CA MET A 204 0.46 16.74 7.09
C MET A 204 0.70 18.25 7.00
N GLN A 205 -0.38 19.01 6.83
CA GLN A 205 -0.41 20.45 7.01
C GLN A 205 -1.54 20.81 7.99
N ARG A 206 -1.37 21.89 8.76
CA ARG A 206 -2.38 22.30 9.75
C ARG A 206 -3.36 23.27 9.10
N LYS A 207 -4.62 22.85 8.96
CA LYS A 207 -5.69 23.69 8.44
C LYS A 207 -6.43 24.34 9.59
N ARG A 208 -6.36 25.67 9.67
CA ARG A 208 -7.18 26.45 10.59
C ARG A 208 -8.65 26.43 10.16
N ARG A 209 -9.53 26.18 11.11
CA ARG A 209 -10.98 26.10 10.95
C ARG A 209 -11.67 26.90 12.06
N THR A 210 -12.93 27.22 11.83
CA THR A 210 -13.81 27.89 12.80
C THR A 210 -14.93 26.95 13.17
N TRP A 211 -15.33 26.96 14.44
CA TRP A 211 -16.41 26.08 14.90
C TRP A 211 -17.75 26.37 14.22
N ASP A 212 -17.99 27.63 13.88
CA ASP A 212 -19.18 28.05 13.12
C ASP A 212 -19.31 27.38 11.75
N SER A 213 -18.18 26.92 11.18
CA SER A 213 -18.15 26.20 9.89
C SER A 213 -18.32 24.68 10.03
N MET A 214 -18.43 24.17 11.27
CA MET A 214 -18.62 22.74 11.51
C MET A 214 -20.05 22.31 11.13
N PRO A 215 -20.20 21.17 10.43
CA PRO A 215 -21.53 20.61 10.20
C PRO A 215 -22.21 20.28 11.54
N LYS A 216 -23.52 20.47 11.60
CA LYS A 216 -24.29 20.39 12.87
C LYS A 216 -24.23 19.02 13.55
N ASP A 217 -24.04 17.97 12.77
CA ASP A 217 -24.00 16.58 13.27
C ASP A 217 -22.62 16.20 13.85
N PHE A 218 -21.60 17.07 13.75
CA PHE A 218 -20.24 16.78 14.19
C PHE A 218 -19.92 17.47 15.50
N ALA A 219 -19.81 16.68 16.56
CA ALA A 219 -19.39 17.13 17.87
C ALA A 219 -17.86 17.23 18.05
N LYS A 220 -17.06 16.81 17.04
CA LYS A 220 -15.59 16.75 17.10
C LYS A 220 -14.92 17.31 15.84
N PRO A 221 -13.74 17.94 15.96
CA PRO A 221 -12.91 18.31 14.81
C PRO A 221 -12.53 17.09 13.96
N TYR A 222 -12.63 17.21 12.63
CA TYR A 222 -12.25 16.16 11.70
C TYR A 222 -11.00 16.54 10.87
N ALA A 223 -10.18 15.54 10.57
CA ALA A 223 -9.07 15.64 9.62
C ALA A 223 -9.58 15.57 8.17
N THR A 224 -8.75 16.01 7.22
CA THR A 224 -9.07 15.93 5.78
C THR A 224 -7.98 15.19 5.02
N THR A 225 -8.36 14.27 4.15
CA THR A 225 -7.46 13.62 3.19
C THR A 225 -8.23 13.33 1.91
N THR A 226 -7.63 12.58 0.97
CA THR A 226 -8.34 12.05 -0.19
C THR A 226 -8.49 10.55 -0.07
N ILE A 227 -9.48 9.97 -0.76
CA ILE A 227 -9.67 8.50 -0.76
C ILE A 227 -8.40 7.77 -1.23
N SER A 228 -7.67 8.31 -2.21
CA SER A 228 -6.40 7.74 -2.69
C SER A 228 -5.35 7.70 -1.57
N HIS A 229 -5.12 8.83 -0.90
CA HIS A 229 -4.14 8.89 0.18
C HIS A 229 -4.54 8.03 1.37
N LEU A 230 -5.84 7.93 1.69
CA LEU A 230 -6.30 7.04 2.75
C LEU A 230 -6.03 5.56 2.43
N VAL A 231 -6.27 5.12 1.20
CA VAL A 231 -5.95 3.75 0.75
C VAL A 231 -4.44 3.49 0.83
N GLU A 232 -3.62 4.46 0.44
CA GLU A 232 -2.15 4.39 0.54
C GLU A 232 -1.68 4.28 2.01
N ILE A 233 -2.21 5.13 2.89
CA ILE A 233 -1.89 5.12 4.34
C ILE A 233 -2.34 3.80 4.98
N ALA A 234 -3.53 3.31 4.64
CA ALA A 234 -4.03 2.02 5.12
C ALA A 234 -3.06 0.88 4.73
N GLY A 235 -2.63 0.84 3.47
CA GLY A 235 -1.63 -0.13 3.01
C GLY A 235 -0.30 -0.01 3.76
N MET A 236 0.21 1.21 3.98
CA MET A 236 1.45 1.45 4.73
C MET A 236 1.37 0.93 6.17
N LEU A 237 0.21 1.07 6.82
CA LEU A 237 -0.04 0.60 8.19
C LEU A 237 -0.30 -0.91 8.29
N GLY A 238 -0.35 -1.63 7.17
CA GLY A 238 -0.69 -3.06 7.13
C GLY A 238 -2.19 -3.34 7.30
N ILE A 239 -3.05 -2.38 6.92
CA ILE A 239 -4.51 -2.51 6.93
C ILE A 239 -4.95 -2.94 5.53
N HIS A 240 -5.57 -4.12 5.45
CA HIS A 240 -6.14 -4.62 4.20
C HIS A 240 -7.66 -4.40 4.16
N TRP A 241 -8.19 -4.14 2.97
CA TRP A 241 -9.61 -3.86 2.78
C TRP A 241 -10.40 -5.18 2.77
N ARG A 242 -11.51 -5.23 3.52
CA ARG A 242 -12.51 -6.30 3.50
C ARG A 242 -13.74 -5.92 2.68
N LYS A 243 -14.06 -4.64 2.64
CA LYS A 243 -15.10 -4.07 1.79
C LYS A 243 -14.64 -2.70 1.32
N PHE A 244 -14.76 -2.45 0.02
CA PHE A 244 -14.45 -1.16 -0.57
C PHE A 244 -15.40 -0.94 -1.74
N ASP A 245 -16.42 -0.12 -1.53
CA ASP A 245 -17.43 0.16 -2.56
C ASP A 245 -17.65 1.67 -2.66
N LEU A 246 -17.25 2.25 -3.80
CA LEU A 246 -17.41 3.66 -4.12
C LEU A 246 -18.84 4.04 -4.51
N ASN A 247 -19.68 3.07 -4.91
CA ASN A 247 -21.05 3.35 -5.36
C ASN A 247 -22.02 3.42 -4.18
N THR A 248 -21.79 2.60 -3.16
CA THR A 248 -22.63 2.55 -1.95
C THR A 248 -22.02 3.30 -0.77
N ASP A 249 -20.83 3.89 -0.95
CA ASP A 249 -20.04 4.55 0.10
C ASP A 249 -19.86 3.66 1.35
N GLN A 250 -19.53 2.38 1.16
CA GLN A 250 -19.34 1.43 2.26
C GLN A 250 -17.92 0.89 2.29
N TYR A 251 -17.20 1.18 3.38
CA TYR A 251 -15.79 0.87 3.51
C TYR A 251 -15.48 0.18 4.83
N ARG A 252 -14.71 -0.91 4.75
CA ARG A 252 -14.19 -1.62 5.92
C ARG A 252 -12.79 -2.15 5.64
N GLY A 253 -11.81 -1.66 6.39
CA GLY A 253 -10.44 -2.16 6.42
C GLY A 253 -10.09 -2.71 7.79
N GLN A 254 -9.25 -3.74 7.84
CA GLN A 254 -8.75 -4.32 9.07
C GLN A 254 -7.35 -4.89 8.83
N GLY A 255 -6.44 -4.71 9.77
CA GLY A 255 -5.11 -5.31 9.70
C GLY A 255 -4.15 -4.69 10.69
N ASN A 256 -3.12 -5.43 11.09
CA ASN A 256 -2.07 -4.99 12.03
C ASN A 256 -2.61 -4.31 13.31
N GLY A 257 -3.67 -4.88 13.91
CA GLY A 257 -4.29 -4.33 15.12
C GLY A 257 -5.19 -3.12 14.93
N PHE A 258 -5.42 -2.66 13.69
CA PHE A 258 -6.27 -1.53 13.37
C PHE A 258 -7.52 -1.93 12.59
N VAL A 259 -8.56 -1.12 12.72
CA VAL A 259 -9.77 -1.18 11.93
C VAL A 259 -10.16 0.21 11.44
N LEU A 260 -10.59 0.27 10.19
CA LEU A 260 -11.03 1.48 9.52
C LEU A 260 -12.44 1.25 8.99
N TYR A 261 -13.40 2.05 9.45
CA TYR A 261 -14.78 2.04 8.96
C TYR A 261 -15.06 3.33 8.21
N GLY A 262 -15.73 3.27 7.07
CA GLY A 262 -16.15 4.46 6.35
C GLY A 262 -17.57 4.36 5.82
N SER A 263 -18.26 5.50 5.87
CA SER A 263 -19.61 5.68 5.33
C SER A 263 -19.84 7.13 4.90
N TYR A 264 -20.82 7.33 4.03
CA TYR A 264 -21.35 8.66 3.74
C TYR A 264 -22.03 9.25 4.99
N THR A 265 -21.75 10.52 5.27
CA THR A 265 -22.46 11.31 6.29
C THR A 265 -22.98 12.59 5.67
N ASP A 266 -24.28 12.85 5.87
CA ASP A 266 -24.96 14.04 5.35
C ASP A 266 -24.25 15.34 5.78
N GLY A 267 -24.17 16.29 4.85
CA GLY A 267 -23.58 17.61 5.09
C GLY A 267 -22.05 17.68 5.10
N LEU A 268 -21.33 16.55 5.18
CA LEU A 268 -19.86 16.51 5.09
C LEU A 268 -19.34 15.70 3.90
N GLY A 269 -19.89 14.51 3.66
CA GLY A 269 -19.45 13.57 2.63
C GLY A 269 -18.92 12.27 3.22
N ILE A 270 -17.93 11.65 2.57
CA ILE A 270 -17.39 10.35 3.03
C ILE A 270 -16.54 10.54 4.28
N THR A 271 -16.93 9.86 5.35
CA THR A 271 -16.30 9.93 6.67
C THR A 271 -15.75 8.60 7.09
N PHE A 272 -14.63 8.61 7.80
CA PHE A 272 -13.93 7.44 8.30
C PHE A 272 -13.69 7.53 9.81
N ASN A 273 -13.79 6.38 10.47
CA ASN A 273 -13.43 6.18 11.86
C ASN A 273 -12.26 5.19 11.95
N PHE A 274 -11.17 5.60 12.57
CA PHE A 274 -9.98 4.79 12.78
C PHE A 274 -9.91 4.27 14.23
N GLN A 275 -9.71 2.97 14.42
CA GLN A 275 -9.70 2.36 15.76
C GLN A 275 -8.56 1.36 15.89
N LYS A 276 -7.87 1.40 17.03
CA LYS A 276 -6.96 0.33 17.45
C LYS A 276 -7.77 -0.72 18.21
N GLN A 277 -7.73 -1.96 17.73
CA GLN A 277 -8.42 -3.11 18.35
C GLN A 277 -7.45 -4.14 18.92
N GLY A 278 -6.16 -4.05 18.58
CA GLY A 278 -5.18 -5.04 19.00
C GLY A 278 -3.74 -4.52 19.05
N PRO A 279 -2.80 -5.41 19.41
CA PRO A 279 -1.37 -5.15 19.27
C PRO A 279 -0.98 -4.88 17.81
N THR A 280 0.12 -4.16 17.64
CA THR A 280 0.66 -3.71 16.35
C THR A 280 2.09 -4.20 16.23
N TRP A 281 2.48 -4.69 15.05
CA TRP A 281 3.85 -5.16 14.78
C TRP A 281 4.31 -4.59 13.45
N PHE A 282 5.13 -3.54 13.50
CA PHE A 282 5.65 -2.91 12.30
C PHE A 282 6.94 -3.55 11.81
N GLU A 283 8.07 -3.43 12.53
CA GLU A 283 9.35 -4.16 12.31
C GLU A 283 9.51 -4.85 10.93
N LYS A 284 9.48 -6.20 10.91
CA LYS A 284 9.57 -7.03 9.69
C LYS A 284 8.38 -6.89 8.75
N ASN A 285 7.23 -6.46 9.27
CA ASN A 285 5.98 -6.31 8.54
C ASN A 285 5.83 -4.93 7.86
N ARG A 286 6.80 -4.02 8.04
CA ARG A 286 6.75 -2.67 7.48
C ARG A 286 6.77 -2.75 5.97
N VAL A 287 5.73 -2.18 5.36
CA VAL A 287 5.66 -2.03 3.91
C VAL A 287 6.82 -1.16 3.42
N ILE A 288 7.47 -1.57 2.34
CA ILE A 288 8.64 -0.86 1.80
C ILE A 288 8.28 0.60 1.49
N PRO A 289 9.02 1.60 2.00
CA PRO A 289 8.74 3.03 1.79
C PRO A 289 9.21 3.51 0.41
N ASN A 290 8.77 2.83 -0.65
CA ASN A 290 9.03 3.16 -2.04
C ASN A 290 7.79 3.81 -2.67
N TYR A 291 7.98 4.92 -3.41
CA TYR A 291 6.89 5.68 -4.02
C TYR A 291 5.98 4.85 -4.92
N ASN A 292 6.54 3.88 -5.63
CA ASN A 292 5.83 3.05 -6.59
C ASN A 292 4.95 1.98 -5.92
N VAL A 293 5.17 1.67 -4.63
CA VAL A 293 4.35 0.74 -3.84
C VAL A 293 2.90 1.20 -3.74
N LYS A 294 2.64 2.51 -3.85
CA LYS A 294 1.28 3.06 -3.88
C LYS A 294 0.41 2.41 -4.96
N GLN A 295 0.97 2.08 -6.13
CA GLN A 295 0.20 1.45 -7.20
C GLN A 295 -0.35 0.07 -6.80
N LEU A 296 0.42 -0.70 -6.02
CA LEU A 296 0.03 -2.03 -5.56
C LEU A 296 -1.22 -1.98 -4.68
N CYS A 297 -1.36 -0.90 -3.90
CA CYS A 297 -2.55 -0.66 -3.08
C CYS A 297 -3.84 -0.61 -3.91
N PHE A 298 -3.76 -0.34 -5.23
CA PHE A 298 -4.90 -0.27 -6.14
C PHE A 298 -4.92 -1.39 -7.18
N GLY A 299 -4.11 -2.43 -6.99
CA GLY A 299 -4.16 -3.64 -7.81
C GLY A 299 -3.37 -3.45 -9.09
N MET A 300 -2.41 -2.53 -9.07
CA MET A 300 -1.57 -2.21 -10.21
C MET A 300 -0.11 -2.40 -9.83
N ALA A 301 0.70 -2.91 -10.75
CA ALA A 301 2.13 -3.05 -10.52
C ALA A 301 2.91 -2.43 -11.68
N PRO A 302 3.87 -1.52 -11.43
CA PRO A 302 4.75 -1.03 -12.49
C PRO A 302 5.66 -2.15 -12.97
N THR A 303 6.09 -2.06 -14.23
CA THR A 303 6.90 -3.10 -14.89
C THR A 303 8.24 -2.56 -15.37
N ILE A 304 9.15 -3.48 -15.70
CA ILE A 304 10.40 -3.20 -16.42
C ILE A 304 10.21 -2.58 -17.80
N PHE A 305 8.98 -2.56 -18.33
CA PHE A 305 8.65 -1.91 -19.60
C PHE A 305 8.25 -0.44 -19.43
N ASN A 306 8.07 0.02 -18.18
CA ASN A 306 7.65 1.39 -17.88
C ASN A 306 8.73 2.40 -18.32
N GLN A 307 8.38 3.30 -19.24
CA GLN A 307 9.26 4.36 -19.72
C GLN A 307 8.85 5.70 -19.09
N GLU A 308 9.05 5.89 -17.79
CA GLU A 308 8.80 7.15 -17.02
C GLU A 308 7.64 8.03 -17.52
N LYS A 309 6.52 7.43 -17.94
CA LYS A 309 5.33 8.17 -18.35
C LYS A 309 4.36 8.21 -17.19
N LYS A 310 3.81 9.39 -16.93
CA LYS A 310 2.75 9.57 -15.95
C LYS A 310 1.52 8.82 -16.44
N VAL A 311 1.24 7.65 -15.87
CA VAL A 311 0.02 6.89 -16.13
C VAL A 311 -1.13 7.58 -15.40
N TYR A 312 -2.09 8.13 -16.14
CA TYR A 312 -3.34 8.66 -15.57
C TYR A 312 -4.36 7.52 -15.37
N ALA A 313 -5.30 7.69 -14.42
CA ALA A 313 -6.28 6.66 -14.08
C ALA A 313 -7.16 6.23 -15.28
N ASP A 314 -7.49 7.18 -16.16
CA ASP A 314 -8.42 7.01 -17.28
C ASP A 314 -7.76 6.55 -18.60
N GLU A 315 -6.43 6.44 -18.64
CA GLU A 315 -5.72 6.03 -19.86
C GLU A 315 -5.70 4.51 -20.03
N ALA A 316 -5.76 4.04 -21.28
CA ALA A 316 -5.57 2.64 -21.61
C ALA A 316 -4.16 2.20 -21.19
N LYS A 317 -4.06 1.56 -20.02
CA LYS A 317 -2.79 1.13 -19.44
C LYS A 317 -2.13 0.10 -20.36
N GLY A 318 -1.01 0.49 -20.95
CA GLY A 318 -0.19 -0.35 -21.80
C GLY A 318 0.59 -1.40 -20.98
N ALA A 319 1.56 -2.05 -21.61
CA ALA A 319 2.39 -3.07 -20.93
C ALA A 319 3.29 -2.49 -19.82
N GLU A 320 3.26 -1.18 -19.61
CA GLU A 320 4.03 -0.43 -18.61
C GLU A 320 3.53 -0.70 -17.17
N SER A 321 2.25 -1.07 -17.00
CA SER A 321 1.67 -1.38 -15.69
C SER A 321 0.75 -2.60 -15.78
N LEU A 322 0.98 -3.60 -14.93
CA LEU A 322 0.09 -4.75 -14.77
C LEU A 322 -1.15 -4.33 -13.99
N GLN A 323 -2.33 -4.79 -14.42
CA GLN A 323 -3.59 -4.67 -13.69
C GLN A 323 -3.97 -6.04 -13.15
N LEU A 324 -3.93 -6.21 -11.84
CA LEU A 324 -4.07 -7.49 -11.13
C LEU A 324 -5.20 -7.49 -10.09
N GLY A 325 -5.88 -6.35 -9.88
CA GLY A 325 -6.84 -6.15 -8.81
C GLY A 325 -8.16 -6.92 -8.92
N SER A 326 -8.42 -7.56 -10.06
CA SER A 326 -9.56 -8.43 -10.31
C SER A 326 -9.25 -9.38 -11.47
N LEU A 327 -9.99 -10.48 -11.59
CA LEU A 327 -9.83 -11.40 -12.71
C LEU A 327 -10.07 -10.73 -14.07
N ALA A 328 -11.02 -9.80 -14.15
CA ALA A 328 -11.27 -9.01 -15.34
C ALA A 328 -10.09 -8.10 -15.70
N GLU A 329 -9.44 -7.49 -14.70
CA GLU A 329 -8.23 -6.69 -14.89
C GLU A 329 -7.03 -7.54 -15.30
N ILE A 330 -6.86 -8.72 -14.72
CA ILE A 330 -5.83 -9.68 -15.13
C ILE A 330 -6.04 -10.07 -16.60
N ALA A 331 -7.27 -10.37 -16.99
CA ALA A 331 -7.61 -10.66 -18.38
C ALA A 331 -7.25 -9.48 -19.33
N LYS A 332 -7.49 -8.23 -18.92
CA LYS A 332 -7.06 -7.04 -19.68
C LYS A 332 -5.53 -6.97 -19.80
N THR A 333 -4.80 -7.23 -18.73
CA THR A 333 -3.32 -7.29 -18.73
C THR A 333 -2.81 -8.34 -19.73
N LEU A 334 -3.41 -9.52 -19.76
CA LEU A 334 -3.05 -10.58 -20.70
C LEU A 334 -3.29 -10.17 -22.16
N VAL A 335 -4.39 -9.47 -22.45
CA VAL A 335 -4.64 -8.88 -23.78
C VAL A 335 -3.55 -7.88 -24.15
N VAL A 336 -3.16 -7.01 -23.22
CA VAL A 336 -2.10 -6.00 -23.43
C VAL A 336 -0.72 -6.64 -23.65
N LEU A 337 -0.44 -7.76 -22.97
CA LEU A 337 0.75 -8.59 -23.20
C LEU A 337 0.68 -9.35 -24.54
N GLY A 338 -0.51 -9.46 -25.12
CA GLY A 338 -0.78 -10.05 -26.43
C GLY A 338 -1.14 -11.53 -26.37
N CYS A 339 -1.50 -12.08 -25.21
CA CYS A 339 -1.93 -13.47 -25.06
C CYS A 339 -3.14 -13.79 -25.94
N ASP A 340 -3.29 -15.07 -26.30
CA ASP A 340 -4.42 -15.51 -27.11
C ASP A 340 -5.75 -15.48 -26.33
N ILE A 341 -6.85 -15.66 -27.08
CA ILE A 341 -8.22 -15.61 -26.54
C ILE A 341 -8.46 -16.72 -25.51
N ASN A 342 -7.82 -17.89 -25.66
CA ASN A 342 -8.02 -19.01 -24.74
C ASN A 342 -7.41 -18.69 -23.38
N THR A 343 -6.16 -18.23 -23.35
CA THR A 343 -5.48 -17.80 -22.13
C THR A 343 -6.23 -16.67 -21.43
N VAL A 344 -6.72 -15.69 -22.18
CA VAL A 344 -7.53 -14.59 -21.63
C VAL A 344 -8.86 -15.10 -21.06
N ASN A 345 -9.49 -16.09 -21.70
CA ASN A 345 -10.78 -16.63 -21.27
C ASN A 345 -10.69 -17.40 -19.95
N TYR A 346 -9.54 -17.99 -19.61
CA TYR A 346 -9.34 -18.61 -18.28
C TYR A 346 -9.53 -17.61 -17.13
N PHE A 347 -9.27 -16.32 -17.34
CA PHE A 347 -9.51 -15.29 -16.32
C PHE A 347 -10.88 -14.61 -16.47
N ARG A 348 -11.54 -14.70 -17.63
CA ARG A 348 -12.90 -14.16 -17.82
C ARG A 348 -14.00 -15.08 -17.31
N LYS A 349 -13.75 -16.40 -17.26
CA LYS A 349 -14.72 -17.43 -16.85
C LYS A 349 -14.15 -18.24 -15.67
N PRO A 350 -14.07 -17.66 -14.46
CA PRO A 350 -13.36 -18.27 -13.33
C PRO A 350 -13.88 -19.62 -12.89
N ASP A 351 -15.19 -19.87 -13.00
CA ASP A 351 -15.86 -21.05 -12.43
C ASP A 351 -15.35 -22.41 -12.96
N ARG A 352 -14.46 -22.39 -13.95
CA ARG A 352 -13.91 -23.59 -14.62
C ARG A 352 -12.40 -23.56 -14.81
N ALA A 353 -11.70 -22.56 -14.28
CA ALA A 353 -10.30 -22.32 -14.61
C ALA A 353 -9.40 -22.38 -13.37
N ARG A 354 -8.29 -23.12 -13.50
CA ARG A 354 -7.22 -23.23 -12.50
C ARG A 354 -6.18 -22.15 -12.76
N HIS A 355 -5.87 -21.32 -11.76
CA HIS A 355 -4.87 -20.23 -11.89
C HIS A 355 -3.60 -20.46 -11.07
N THR A 356 -3.48 -21.62 -10.42
CA THR A 356 -2.46 -21.90 -9.39
C THR A 356 -1.88 -23.29 -9.61
N HIS A 357 -0.55 -23.41 -9.58
CA HIS A 357 0.16 -24.67 -9.30
C HIS A 357 0.50 -24.72 -7.81
N LEU A 358 1.73 -24.39 -7.42
CA LEU A 358 2.20 -24.06 -6.07
C LEU A 358 1.82 -22.65 -5.64
N PHE A 359 1.87 -21.69 -6.57
CA PHE A 359 1.39 -20.32 -6.37
C PHE A 359 0.70 -19.80 -7.63
N ALA A 360 -0.06 -18.71 -7.49
CA ALA A 360 -0.89 -18.20 -8.58
C ALA A 360 -0.04 -17.59 -9.70
N VAL A 361 -0.39 -17.86 -10.95
CA VAL A 361 0.30 -17.34 -12.16
C VAL A 361 0.47 -15.81 -12.15
N PRO A 362 -0.46 -14.99 -11.62
CA PRO A 362 -0.22 -13.55 -11.47
C PRO A 362 1.04 -13.18 -10.66
N PHE A 363 1.45 -13.98 -9.67
CA PHE A 363 2.70 -13.76 -8.94
C PHE A 363 3.93 -14.10 -9.81
N GLU A 364 3.86 -15.09 -10.69
CA GLU A 364 4.91 -15.35 -11.67
C GLU A 364 5.10 -14.16 -12.61
N ILE A 365 3.99 -13.66 -13.17
CA ILE A 365 4.02 -12.48 -14.05
C ILE A 365 4.61 -11.29 -13.29
N LEU A 366 4.18 -11.07 -12.05
CA LEU A 366 4.69 -10.01 -11.19
C LEU A 366 6.21 -10.16 -10.94
N GLY A 367 6.71 -11.36 -10.66
CA GLY A 367 8.15 -11.60 -10.48
C GLY A 367 8.96 -11.45 -11.77
N MET A 368 8.41 -11.88 -12.91
CA MET A 368 9.10 -11.80 -14.21
C MET A 368 9.27 -10.37 -14.69
N VAL A 369 8.22 -9.54 -14.60
CA VAL A 369 8.22 -8.21 -15.23
C VAL A 369 7.98 -7.04 -14.28
N GLY A 370 7.63 -7.29 -13.01
CA GLY A 370 7.42 -6.22 -12.03
C GLY A 370 8.70 -5.44 -11.72
N GLU A 371 8.57 -4.14 -11.48
CA GLU A 371 9.69 -3.29 -11.04
C GLU A 371 10.26 -3.77 -9.70
N MET A 372 11.56 -3.61 -9.48
CA MET A 372 12.18 -3.90 -8.19
C MET A 372 11.86 -2.78 -7.21
N LEU A 373 11.04 -3.06 -6.19
CA LEU A 373 10.57 -2.06 -5.24
C LEU A 373 11.43 -1.97 -3.98
N HIS A 374 12.22 -3.01 -3.69
CA HIS A 374 13.20 -3.05 -2.60
C HIS A 374 14.17 -1.87 -2.65
N ILE A 375 14.48 -1.29 -1.48
CA ILE A 375 15.37 -0.12 -1.35
C ILE A 375 16.74 -0.58 -0.86
N LYS A 376 17.81 -0.08 -1.49
CA LYS A 376 19.19 -0.47 -1.18
C LYS A 376 19.51 -0.05 0.26
N GLY A 377 20.16 -0.94 1.01
CA GLY A 377 20.54 -0.67 2.40
C GLY A 377 19.37 -0.74 3.40
N THR A 378 18.17 -1.13 2.96
CA THR A 378 17.02 -1.36 3.85
C THR A 378 16.78 -2.85 4.08
N VAL A 379 16.07 -3.18 5.15
CA VAL A 379 15.73 -4.57 5.54
C VAL A 379 14.26 -4.93 5.31
N PHE A 380 13.49 -4.01 4.72
CA PHE A 380 12.04 -4.15 4.54
C PHE A 380 11.73 -4.93 3.25
N ARG A 381 10.79 -5.88 3.34
CA ARG A 381 10.42 -6.77 2.23
C ARG A 381 8.93 -6.75 1.89
N MET A 382 8.09 -6.27 2.81
CA MET A 382 6.64 -6.37 2.66
C MET A 382 6.12 -5.44 1.57
N LEU A 383 5.26 -5.99 0.72
CA LEU A 383 4.48 -5.26 -0.27
C LEU A 383 2.98 -5.48 -0.02
N PRO A 384 2.13 -4.48 -0.33
CA PRO A 384 0.69 -4.71 -0.49
C PRO A 384 0.46 -5.70 -1.63
N ASN A 385 -0.45 -6.64 -1.46
CA ASN A 385 -0.80 -7.62 -2.48
C ASN A 385 -1.66 -6.95 -3.58
N PRO A 386 -1.16 -6.83 -4.83
CA PRO A 386 -1.94 -6.25 -5.91
C PRO A 386 -2.96 -7.25 -6.51
N THR A 387 -2.99 -8.50 -6.04
CA THR A 387 -3.76 -9.59 -6.66
C THR A 387 -4.91 -10.09 -5.80
N VAL A 388 -5.92 -10.69 -6.44
CA VAL A 388 -7.04 -11.37 -5.76
C VAL A 388 -6.66 -12.73 -5.16
N PHE A 389 -5.41 -13.18 -5.35
CA PHE A 389 -4.94 -14.50 -4.93
C PHE A 389 -4.17 -14.40 -3.62
N TYR A 390 -4.26 -15.45 -2.81
CA TYR A 390 -3.47 -15.54 -1.58
C TYR A 390 -2.01 -15.82 -1.90
N TRP A 391 -1.12 -15.29 -1.06
CA TRP A 391 0.28 -15.64 -1.03
C TRP A 391 0.54 -16.42 0.26
N ASP A 392 0.81 -17.72 0.14
CA ASP A 392 1.07 -18.60 1.28
C ASP A 392 2.40 -19.32 1.16
N PRO A 393 3.48 -18.73 1.70
CA PRO A 393 4.81 -19.31 1.60
C PRO A 393 5.02 -20.50 2.53
N SER A 394 4.02 -20.90 3.33
CA SER A 394 4.11 -22.17 4.07
C SER A 394 3.87 -23.40 3.18
N SER A 395 3.33 -23.19 1.98
CA SER A 395 2.97 -24.28 1.06
C SER A 395 4.05 -24.64 0.03
N PHE A 396 5.10 -23.83 -0.11
CA PHE A 396 6.21 -24.05 -1.05
C PHE A 396 7.48 -23.30 -0.62
N SER A 397 8.64 -23.77 -1.07
CA SER A 397 9.95 -23.15 -0.82
C SER A 397 10.54 -22.51 -2.08
N LEU A 398 10.61 -21.17 -2.10
CA LEU A 398 11.29 -20.46 -3.18
C LEU A 398 12.81 -20.72 -3.21
N SER A 399 13.41 -21.07 -2.08
CA SER A 399 14.83 -21.43 -2.03
C SER A 399 15.06 -22.77 -2.75
N ALA A 400 14.21 -23.76 -2.49
CA ALA A 400 14.25 -25.05 -3.18
C ALA A 400 14.02 -24.89 -4.69
N LEU A 401 13.04 -24.06 -5.09
CA LEU A 401 12.82 -23.71 -6.50
C LEU A 401 14.06 -23.06 -7.15
N MET A 402 14.77 -22.18 -6.43
CA MET A 402 16.00 -21.56 -6.92
C MET A 402 17.13 -22.58 -7.07
N THR A 403 17.33 -23.45 -6.06
CA THR A 403 18.33 -24.51 -6.12
C THR A 403 18.08 -25.41 -7.31
N GLU A 404 16.85 -25.89 -7.51
CA GLU A 404 16.55 -26.75 -8.63
C GLU A 404 16.63 -26.03 -9.99
N TYR A 405 16.24 -24.76 -10.04
CA TYR A 405 16.42 -23.93 -11.23
C TYR A 405 17.90 -23.87 -11.65
N ILE A 406 18.83 -23.68 -10.68
CA ILE A 406 20.27 -23.67 -10.95
C ILE A 406 20.78 -25.05 -11.38
N ASN A 407 20.27 -26.14 -10.77
CA ASN A 407 20.61 -27.50 -11.16
C ASN A 407 20.22 -27.79 -12.63
N CYS A 408 19.04 -27.35 -13.06
CA CYS A 408 18.58 -27.47 -14.44
C CYS A 408 19.31 -26.51 -15.41
N LEU A 409 19.70 -25.32 -14.94
CA LEU A 409 20.40 -24.32 -15.75
C LEU A 409 21.82 -24.75 -16.13
N ARG A 410 22.54 -25.47 -15.25
CA ARG A 410 23.94 -25.86 -15.48
C ARG A 410 24.12 -26.78 -16.71
N PRO A 411 23.39 -27.91 -16.86
CA PRO A 411 23.45 -28.72 -18.08
C PRO A 411 23.01 -27.95 -19.34
N LEU A 412 22.03 -27.06 -19.22
CA LEU A 412 21.58 -26.24 -20.35
C LEU A 412 22.65 -25.23 -20.78
N HIS A 413 23.40 -24.66 -19.83
CA HIS A 413 24.55 -23.80 -20.11
C HIS A 413 25.63 -24.54 -20.90
N GLU A 414 25.98 -25.75 -20.48
CA GLU A 414 27.02 -26.55 -21.16
C GLU A 414 26.64 -26.96 -22.59
N THR A 415 25.34 -27.22 -22.83
CA THR A 415 24.85 -27.77 -24.10
C THR A 415 24.41 -26.70 -25.11
N ALA A 416 23.58 -25.73 -24.69
CA ALA A 416 22.91 -24.80 -25.61
C ALA A 416 23.28 -23.33 -25.40
N LEU A 417 23.80 -22.97 -24.22
CA LEU A 417 24.04 -21.57 -23.83
C LEU A 417 25.51 -21.29 -23.43
N LYS A 418 26.47 -22.08 -23.93
CA LYS A 418 27.88 -22.04 -23.48
C LYS A 418 28.51 -20.65 -23.58
N ASP A 419 28.24 -19.93 -24.66
CA ASP A 419 28.77 -18.56 -24.86
C ASP A 419 27.81 -17.45 -24.38
N SER A 420 26.78 -17.77 -23.60
CA SER A 420 25.94 -16.75 -22.95
C SER A 420 26.69 -16.17 -21.74
N GLU A 421 27.22 -14.96 -21.90
CA GLU A 421 27.84 -14.23 -20.79
C GLU A 421 26.84 -14.01 -19.65
N GLN A 422 25.57 -13.76 -19.97
CA GLN A 422 24.54 -13.50 -18.97
C GLN A 422 24.24 -14.74 -18.12
N VAL A 423 24.09 -15.92 -18.72
CA VAL A 423 23.87 -17.17 -17.96
C VAL A 423 25.11 -17.52 -17.14
N SER A 424 26.32 -17.31 -17.66
CA SER A 424 27.55 -17.46 -16.87
C SER A 424 27.60 -16.53 -15.66
N LYS A 425 27.09 -15.29 -15.76
CA LYS A 425 26.97 -14.39 -14.60
C LYS A 425 25.96 -14.89 -13.58
N ILE A 426 24.84 -15.47 -14.01
CA ILE A 426 23.83 -16.06 -13.12
C ILE A 426 24.41 -17.26 -12.35
N LEU A 427 25.13 -18.16 -13.04
CA LEU A 427 25.78 -19.30 -12.39
C LEU A 427 26.86 -18.86 -11.39
N LYS A 428 27.70 -17.88 -11.76
CA LYS A 428 28.68 -17.29 -10.83
C LYS A 428 28.02 -16.62 -9.62
N TRP A 429 26.89 -15.95 -9.83
CA TRP A 429 26.09 -15.37 -8.75
C TRP A 429 25.61 -16.47 -7.79
N ALA A 430 25.14 -17.61 -8.32
CA ALA A 430 24.71 -18.74 -7.51
C ALA A 430 25.86 -19.43 -6.75
N GLU A 431 27.07 -19.45 -7.31
CA GLU A 431 28.27 -20.00 -6.67
C GLU A 431 28.85 -19.09 -5.56
N ALA A 432 28.55 -17.79 -5.60
CA ALA A 432 29.09 -16.81 -4.65
C ALA A 432 28.49 -16.92 -3.24
N ASP A 433 27.39 -17.65 -3.06
CA ASP A 433 26.68 -17.83 -1.79
C ASP A 433 26.46 -19.34 -1.54
N GLU A 434 27.37 -19.98 -0.79
CA GLU A 434 27.42 -21.45 -0.59
C GLU A 434 26.20 -22.03 0.14
N LYS A 435 25.33 -21.19 0.69
CA LYS A 435 24.04 -21.60 1.24
C LYS A 435 23.03 -20.63 0.66
N PHE A 436 21.96 -21.11 0.05
CA PHE A 436 20.75 -20.31 -0.20
C PHE A 436 19.89 -20.36 1.06
N PRO A 437 20.11 -19.49 2.08
CA PRO A 437 19.53 -19.75 3.38
C PRO A 437 18.13 -19.21 3.34
N LEU A 438 17.24 -20.02 3.87
CA LEU A 438 15.82 -19.80 3.95
C LEU A 438 15.55 -18.48 4.70
N LEU A 439 15.30 -17.39 3.98
CA LEU A 439 14.70 -16.17 4.55
C LEU A 439 13.24 -16.39 5.00
N ARG A 440 12.74 -17.63 4.87
CA ARG A 440 11.34 -18.02 5.06
C ARG A 440 11.14 -19.29 5.89
N THR A 441 12.18 -19.94 6.44
CA THR A 441 11.92 -21.07 7.36
C THR A 441 11.25 -20.55 8.61
N GLU A 442 10.04 -21.10 8.82
CA GLU A 442 9.28 -21.12 10.07
C GLU A 442 8.70 -19.76 10.52
N GLY A 443 7.38 -19.61 10.33
CA GLY A 443 6.59 -18.59 11.04
C GLY A 443 6.09 -17.41 10.20
N SER A 444 5.44 -17.66 9.06
CA SER A 444 4.43 -16.72 8.51
C SER A 444 3.02 -16.96 9.10
N THR A 445 2.91 -17.79 10.13
CA THR A 445 1.76 -17.74 11.04
C THR A 445 1.98 -16.56 11.99
N LEU A 446 0.92 -15.80 12.24
CA LEU A 446 0.90 -14.66 13.16
C LEU A 446 1.36 -14.99 14.60
N ASP A 447 1.63 -16.26 14.93
CA ASP A 447 1.65 -16.78 16.30
C ASP A 447 2.95 -17.45 16.76
N ILE A 448 4.08 -17.37 16.03
CA ILE A 448 5.35 -17.93 16.53
C ILE A 448 6.40 -16.83 16.69
N PHE A 449 6.50 -16.33 17.92
CA PHE A 449 7.46 -15.34 18.45
C PHE A 449 8.91 -15.88 18.58
N GLY A 450 9.39 -16.72 17.65
CA GLY A 450 10.59 -17.50 17.93
C GLY A 450 11.47 -17.77 16.72
N GLU A 451 12.14 -16.75 16.21
CA GLU A 451 13.58 -16.76 15.87
C GLU A 451 13.94 -15.43 15.20
N GLU A 452 14.68 -14.56 15.90
CA GLU A 452 15.19 -13.33 15.30
C GLU A 452 16.24 -13.69 14.25
N ILE A 453 15.92 -13.57 12.96
CA ILE A 453 16.91 -13.68 11.89
C ILE A 453 18.07 -12.73 12.21
N ASN A 454 19.30 -13.26 12.30
CA ASN A 454 20.50 -12.48 12.52
C ASN A 454 20.61 -11.38 11.44
N GLY A 455 20.80 -10.12 11.85
CA GLY A 455 20.85 -8.98 10.94
C GLY A 455 21.94 -9.10 9.88
N ALA A 456 23.08 -9.72 10.20
CA ALA A 456 24.16 -9.93 9.25
C ALA A 456 23.75 -10.84 8.10
N ASN A 457 23.11 -11.96 8.45
CA ASN A 457 22.55 -12.89 7.48
C ASN A 457 21.48 -12.18 6.66
N LEU A 458 20.50 -11.55 7.30
CA LEU A 458 19.41 -10.85 6.62
C LEU A 458 19.91 -9.85 5.56
N VAL A 459 20.83 -8.95 5.95
CA VAL A 459 21.36 -7.92 5.05
C VAL A 459 22.16 -8.53 3.90
N ASN A 460 23.01 -9.53 4.18
CA ASN A 460 23.78 -10.20 3.12
C ASN A 460 22.87 -10.89 2.10
N HIS A 461 21.83 -11.61 2.55
CA HIS A 461 20.88 -12.26 1.66
C HIS A 461 20.07 -11.26 0.83
N LEU A 462 19.60 -10.17 1.44
CA LEU A 462 18.87 -9.13 0.71
C LEU A 462 19.75 -8.47 -0.34
N ASN A 463 21.02 -8.19 -0.03
CA ASN A 463 21.98 -7.67 -1.00
C ASN A 463 22.24 -8.68 -2.12
N ASN A 464 22.38 -9.98 -1.79
CA ASN A 464 22.58 -11.02 -2.77
C ASN A 464 21.38 -11.14 -3.73
N LEU A 465 20.16 -11.33 -3.20
CA LEU A 465 18.92 -11.39 -3.99
C LEU A 465 18.70 -10.13 -4.84
N ARG A 466 18.96 -8.95 -4.26
CA ARG A 466 18.89 -7.68 -4.99
C ARG A 466 19.87 -7.68 -6.16
N SER A 467 21.12 -8.07 -5.95
CA SER A 467 22.12 -8.13 -7.02
C SER A 467 21.72 -9.12 -8.13
N GLY A 468 21.02 -10.21 -7.79
CA GLY A 468 20.46 -11.14 -8.76
C GLY A 468 19.37 -10.50 -9.65
N VAL A 469 18.48 -9.68 -9.07
CA VAL A 469 17.49 -8.92 -9.85
C VAL A 469 18.18 -7.81 -10.67
N GLU A 470 19.14 -7.08 -10.09
CA GLU A 470 19.91 -6.02 -10.79
C GLU A 470 20.68 -6.59 -12.00
N LEU A 471 21.26 -7.79 -11.87
CA LEU A 471 21.91 -8.51 -12.96
C LEU A 471 20.96 -8.76 -14.14
N CYS A 472 19.68 -9.05 -13.87
CA CYS A 472 18.66 -9.25 -14.90
C CYS A 472 18.19 -7.92 -15.49
N ASP A 473 17.97 -6.92 -14.65
CA ASP A 473 17.50 -5.60 -15.08
C ASP A 473 18.57 -4.89 -15.94
N GLU A 474 19.87 -5.06 -15.65
CA GLU A 474 20.97 -4.60 -16.50
C GLU A 474 20.94 -5.28 -17.88
N TYR A 475 20.66 -6.60 -17.92
CA TYR A 475 20.50 -7.33 -19.17
C TYR A 475 19.36 -6.76 -20.02
N PHE A 476 18.21 -6.45 -19.42
CA PHE A 476 17.10 -5.81 -20.12
C PHE A 476 17.41 -4.36 -20.52
N GLY A 477 18.10 -3.59 -19.67
CA GLY A 477 18.47 -2.21 -19.93
C GLY A 477 19.44 -2.05 -21.10
N ARG A 478 20.31 -3.03 -21.34
CA ARG A 478 21.20 -3.07 -22.52
C ARG A 478 20.45 -3.36 -23.84
N MET A 479 19.21 -3.85 -23.78
CA MET A 479 18.45 -4.17 -24.98
C MET A 479 17.86 -2.93 -25.65
N LYS A 480 17.98 -2.87 -26.98
CA LYS A 480 17.23 -1.90 -27.79
C LYS A 480 15.73 -2.23 -27.75
N LYS A 481 14.88 -1.30 -28.22
CA LYS A 481 13.40 -1.48 -28.32
C LYS A 481 12.97 -2.84 -28.92
N HIS A 482 13.71 -3.34 -29.91
CA HIS A 482 13.45 -4.64 -30.53
C HIS A 482 13.71 -5.82 -29.57
N GLY A 483 14.73 -5.75 -28.71
CA GLY A 483 14.98 -6.76 -27.66
C GLY A 483 13.92 -6.74 -26.56
N LEU A 484 13.44 -5.58 -26.13
CA LEU A 484 12.30 -5.51 -25.19
C LEU A 484 11.02 -6.12 -25.78
N SER A 485 10.82 -5.98 -27.10
CA SER A 485 9.73 -6.69 -27.78
C SER A 485 9.92 -8.21 -27.79
N MET A 486 11.16 -8.72 -27.76
CA MET A 486 11.44 -10.14 -27.59
C MET A 486 11.01 -10.60 -26.20
N ILE A 487 11.44 -9.91 -25.15
CA ILE A 487 11.11 -10.21 -23.76
C ILE A 487 9.59 -10.29 -23.58
N LYS A 488 8.86 -9.30 -24.10
CA LYS A 488 7.38 -9.31 -24.07
C LYS A 488 6.79 -10.55 -24.75
N ARG A 489 7.35 -11.00 -25.89
CA ARG A 489 6.90 -12.22 -26.59
C ARG A 489 7.23 -13.49 -25.81
N VAL A 490 8.40 -13.56 -25.16
CA VAL A 490 8.81 -14.68 -24.31
C VAL A 490 7.86 -14.80 -23.11
N VAL A 491 7.60 -13.70 -22.40
CA VAL A 491 6.64 -13.65 -21.27
C VAL A 491 5.25 -14.08 -21.72
N ARG A 492 4.75 -13.51 -22.84
CA ARG A 492 3.46 -13.89 -23.41
C ARG A 492 3.36 -15.40 -23.66
N MET A 493 4.35 -15.98 -24.35
CA MET A 493 4.32 -17.40 -24.67
C MET A 493 4.47 -18.26 -23.41
N HIS A 494 5.32 -17.88 -22.46
CA HIS A 494 5.44 -18.56 -21.17
C HIS A 494 4.07 -18.65 -20.49
N ILE A 495 3.35 -17.53 -20.35
CA ILE A 495 2.02 -17.51 -19.73
C ILE A 495 1.04 -18.42 -20.48
N GLN A 496 1.04 -18.38 -21.81
CA GLN A 496 0.15 -19.22 -22.62
C GLN A 496 0.42 -20.72 -22.41
N GLU A 497 1.68 -21.13 -22.33
CA GLU A 497 2.07 -22.53 -22.11
C GLU A 497 1.72 -22.99 -20.68
N VAL A 498 2.03 -22.19 -19.66
CA VAL A 498 1.68 -22.50 -18.26
C VAL A 498 0.16 -22.64 -18.10
N MET A 499 -0.60 -21.67 -18.61
CA MET A 499 -2.06 -21.72 -18.57
C MET A 499 -2.63 -22.86 -19.42
N GLY A 500 -1.95 -23.25 -20.51
CA GLY A 500 -2.29 -24.43 -21.30
C GLY A 500 -2.18 -25.70 -20.47
N ILE A 501 -1.02 -25.91 -19.82
CA ILE A 501 -0.73 -27.09 -19.00
C ILE A 501 -1.72 -27.21 -17.83
N LEU A 502 -2.05 -26.11 -17.16
CA LEU A 502 -3.02 -26.10 -16.05
C LEU A 502 -4.43 -26.55 -16.46
N HIS A 503 -4.75 -26.55 -17.75
CA HIS A 503 -6.08 -26.88 -18.30
C HIS A 503 -6.04 -28.00 -19.34
N GLU A 504 -4.96 -28.75 -19.42
CA GLU A 504 -4.94 -29.95 -20.24
C GLU A 504 -5.96 -30.94 -19.72
N LYS A 505 -6.77 -31.47 -20.63
CA LYS A 505 -7.65 -32.57 -20.28
C LYS A 505 -6.79 -33.82 -20.14
N ASN A 506 -6.86 -34.48 -18.99
CA ASN A 506 -6.40 -35.85 -18.83
C ASN A 506 -7.37 -36.78 -19.60
N GLU A 507 -7.40 -36.69 -20.93
CA GLU A 507 -7.99 -37.75 -21.75
C GLU A 507 -6.98 -38.89 -21.75
N VAL A 508 -7.10 -39.78 -20.76
CA VAL A 508 -6.60 -41.14 -20.91
C VAL A 508 -7.46 -41.74 -22.02
N ASP A 509 -6.90 -41.85 -23.22
CA ASP A 509 -7.49 -42.64 -24.30
C ASP A 509 -7.56 -44.10 -23.81
N GLU A 510 -8.69 -44.50 -23.23
CA GLU A 510 -9.01 -45.88 -22.84
C GLU A 510 -9.19 -46.83 -24.05
N THR A 511 -8.69 -46.48 -25.25
CA THR A 511 -8.82 -47.33 -26.45
C THR A 511 -7.54 -47.97 -26.96
N THR A 512 -6.46 -47.97 -26.17
CA THR A 512 -5.29 -48.81 -26.48
C THR A 512 -4.79 -49.57 -25.25
N LYS A 513 -5.65 -50.42 -24.69
CA LYS A 513 -5.17 -51.67 -24.09
C LYS A 513 -4.93 -52.66 -25.23
N ASN A 514 -3.70 -52.71 -25.70
CA ASN A 514 -3.16 -53.93 -26.29
C ASN A 514 -1.78 -54.14 -25.69
N ASP A 515 -1.59 -55.38 -25.25
CA ASP A 515 -0.50 -55.89 -24.45
C ASP A 515 0.88 -55.74 -25.10
N GLU A 516 1.90 -55.89 -24.26
CA GLU A 516 3.33 -56.07 -24.57
C GLU A 516 4.18 -54.80 -24.76
N ASN A 517 4.55 -54.16 -23.65
CA ASN A 517 5.97 -54.02 -23.26
C ASN A 517 6.10 -53.33 -21.89
N ASP A 518 6.40 -54.13 -20.87
CA ASP A 518 7.09 -53.69 -19.67
C ASP A 518 8.46 -53.14 -20.08
N LYS A 519 8.63 -51.81 -20.06
CA LYS A 519 9.87 -50.98 -20.04
C LYS A 519 9.79 -49.69 -20.88
N VAL A 520 8.76 -48.85 -20.73
CA VAL A 520 8.86 -47.40 -21.03
C VAL A 520 7.85 -46.64 -20.15
N VAL A 521 8.18 -46.40 -18.88
CA VAL A 521 7.36 -45.55 -17.99
C VAL A 521 8.05 -44.21 -17.68
N ASP A 522 9.28 -44.00 -18.16
CA ASP A 522 10.17 -42.90 -17.73
C ASP A 522 10.18 -41.65 -18.65
N ASP A 523 9.35 -41.62 -19.71
CA ASP A 523 9.43 -40.58 -20.77
C ASP A 523 8.11 -39.80 -20.97
N ALA A 524 7.14 -39.96 -20.04
CA ALA A 524 5.89 -39.22 -20.08
C ALA A 524 6.08 -37.77 -19.56
N PRO A 525 5.50 -36.74 -20.21
CA PRO A 525 5.66 -35.36 -19.77
C PRO A 525 4.98 -35.13 -18.41
N ILE A 526 5.68 -34.48 -17.49
CA ILE A 526 5.18 -34.11 -16.16
C ILE A 526 3.86 -33.33 -16.30
N THR A 527 2.83 -33.79 -15.61
CA THR A 527 1.51 -33.18 -15.57
C THR A 527 1.29 -32.41 -14.26
N ILE A 528 0.27 -31.54 -14.24
CA ILE A 528 -0.09 -30.82 -13.02
C ILE A 528 -0.59 -31.76 -11.92
N HIS A 529 -1.17 -32.90 -12.30
CA HIS A 529 -1.64 -33.92 -11.35
C HIS A 529 -0.46 -34.57 -10.62
N ASP A 530 0.66 -34.77 -11.30
CA ASP A 530 1.88 -35.34 -10.71
C ASP A 530 2.44 -34.40 -9.64
N ILE A 531 2.44 -33.09 -9.91
CA ILE A 531 2.85 -32.05 -8.94
C ILE A 531 1.91 -32.02 -7.73
N ASP A 532 0.59 -32.09 -7.94
CA ASP A 532 -0.37 -32.07 -6.83
C ASP A 532 -0.26 -33.29 -5.92
N SER A 533 0.01 -34.45 -6.52
CA SER A 533 0.10 -35.75 -5.85
C SER A 533 1.46 -35.99 -5.18
N ALA A 534 2.48 -35.22 -5.55
CA ALA A 534 3.83 -35.37 -5.03
C ALA A 534 3.93 -35.00 -3.54
N PRO A 535 4.85 -35.63 -2.78
CA PRO A 535 5.24 -35.19 -1.45
C PRO A 535 5.74 -33.74 -1.47
N GLY A 536 5.62 -33.04 -0.34
CA GLY A 536 5.95 -31.62 -0.24
C GLY A 536 7.38 -31.24 -0.65
N GLU A 537 8.34 -32.16 -0.55
CA GLU A 537 9.76 -31.93 -0.90
C GLU A 537 10.03 -32.05 -2.41
N ASP A 538 9.18 -32.76 -3.15
CA ASP A 538 9.36 -33.06 -4.58
C ASP A 538 8.60 -32.09 -5.49
N LYS A 539 7.65 -31.33 -4.94
CA LYS A 539 6.77 -30.43 -5.68
C LYS A 539 7.54 -29.34 -6.43
N GLU A 540 8.50 -28.72 -5.77
CA GLU A 540 9.36 -27.70 -6.35
C GLU A 540 10.20 -28.28 -7.47
N THR A 541 10.72 -29.49 -7.27
CA THR A 541 11.53 -30.19 -8.25
C THR A 541 10.76 -30.47 -9.54
N LEU A 542 9.58 -31.08 -9.40
CA LEU A 542 8.71 -31.40 -10.52
C LEU A 542 8.25 -30.14 -11.28
N LEU A 543 7.95 -29.05 -10.56
CA LEU A 543 7.57 -27.79 -11.19
C LEU A 543 8.70 -27.21 -12.05
N VAL A 544 9.93 -27.19 -11.54
CA VAL A 544 11.09 -26.67 -12.28
C VAL A 544 11.41 -27.54 -13.49
N GLN A 545 11.38 -28.86 -13.33
CA GLN A 545 11.58 -29.80 -14.45
C GLN A 545 10.51 -29.59 -15.54
N MET A 546 9.23 -29.49 -15.16
CA MET A 546 8.15 -29.15 -16.08
C MET A 546 8.41 -27.81 -16.80
N TYR A 547 8.94 -26.80 -16.11
CA TYR A 547 9.32 -25.54 -16.75
C TYR A 547 10.44 -25.70 -17.78
N PHE A 548 11.51 -26.46 -17.49
CA PHE A 548 12.64 -26.62 -18.40
C PHE A 548 12.37 -27.55 -19.58
N ASP A 549 11.64 -28.64 -19.35
CA ASP A 549 11.41 -29.69 -20.33
C ASP A 549 10.22 -29.41 -21.22
N ARG A 550 9.19 -28.75 -20.67
CA ARG A 550 7.96 -28.48 -21.39
C ARG A 550 7.82 -27.02 -21.77
N VAL A 551 7.75 -26.13 -20.78
CA VAL A 551 7.43 -24.71 -21.02
C VAL A 551 8.53 -24.03 -21.84
N ARG A 552 9.79 -24.10 -21.42
CA ARG A 552 10.93 -23.49 -22.13
C ARG A 552 11.05 -24.01 -23.56
N GLN A 553 11.01 -25.33 -23.74
CA GLN A 553 11.13 -25.94 -25.07
C GLN A 553 10.02 -25.47 -26.01
N ASN A 554 8.77 -25.43 -25.53
CA ASN A 554 7.64 -24.94 -26.32
C ASN A 554 7.75 -23.44 -26.62
N VAL A 555 8.15 -22.61 -25.66
CA VAL A 555 8.34 -21.17 -25.86
C VAL A 555 9.34 -20.91 -26.98
N VAL A 556 10.52 -21.55 -26.92
CA VAL A 556 11.57 -21.38 -27.94
C VAL A 556 11.08 -21.90 -29.29
N ARG A 557 10.57 -23.14 -29.33
CA ARG A 557 10.08 -23.79 -30.56
C ARG A 557 8.99 -22.97 -31.26
N ASN A 558 8.02 -22.46 -30.51
CA ASN A 558 6.88 -21.73 -31.06
C ASN A 558 7.27 -20.33 -31.54
N LEU A 559 8.14 -19.62 -30.81
CA LEU A 559 8.61 -18.29 -31.23
C LEU A 559 9.51 -18.36 -32.46
N SER A 560 10.36 -19.38 -32.54
CA SER A 560 11.21 -19.62 -33.72
C SER A 560 10.39 -19.97 -34.96
N LYS A 561 9.33 -20.79 -34.82
CA LYS A 561 8.39 -21.11 -35.90
C LYS A 561 7.59 -19.90 -36.38
N GLN A 562 7.10 -19.05 -35.47
CA GLN A 562 6.39 -17.82 -35.85
C GLN A 562 7.25 -16.86 -36.68
N GLY A 563 8.57 -16.82 -36.43
CA GLY A 563 9.52 -16.08 -37.27
C GLY A 563 9.61 -16.60 -38.71
N LEU A 564 9.46 -17.92 -38.91
CA LEU A 564 9.52 -18.56 -40.23
C LEU A 564 8.24 -18.36 -41.06
N LEU A 565 7.06 -18.45 -40.43
CA LEU A 565 5.77 -18.26 -41.10
C LEU A 565 5.58 -16.82 -41.62
N SER A 566 6.00 -15.83 -40.83
CA SER A 566 6.04 -14.42 -41.26
C SER A 566 6.87 -14.22 -42.53
N LYS A 567 8.00 -14.93 -42.66
CA LYS A 567 8.86 -14.92 -43.86
C LYS A 567 8.20 -15.56 -45.08
N ARG A 568 7.51 -16.69 -44.91
CA ARG A 568 6.84 -17.41 -46.03
C ARG A 568 5.65 -16.61 -46.57
N MET A 569 4.89 -15.93 -45.70
CA MET A 569 3.84 -15.00 -46.13
C MET A 569 4.40 -13.77 -46.84
N LYS A 570 5.58 -13.27 -46.43
CA LYS A 570 6.25 -12.16 -47.12
C LYS A 570 6.80 -12.57 -48.50
N ALA A 571 7.48 -13.71 -48.61
CA ALA A 571 7.98 -14.22 -49.89
C ALA A 571 6.85 -14.48 -50.90
N ARG A 572 5.66 -14.88 -50.41
CA ARG A 572 4.46 -15.07 -51.23
C ARG A 572 3.71 -13.76 -51.54
N LYS A 573 4.00 -12.67 -50.83
CA LYS A 573 3.42 -11.33 -51.08
C LYS A 573 4.32 -10.49 -51.99
N ASP A 574 5.63 -10.61 -51.84
CA ASP A 574 6.63 -9.98 -52.70
C ASP A 574 6.69 -10.66 -54.10
N SER A 575 6.13 -11.88 -54.26
CA SER A 575 5.98 -12.54 -55.56
C SER A 575 4.70 -12.17 -56.33
N PHE A 576 3.83 -11.32 -55.76
CA PHE A 576 2.54 -10.92 -56.34
C PHE A 576 2.38 -9.40 -56.51
N VAL A 577 3.44 -8.61 -56.27
CA VAL A 577 3.41 -7.15 -56.49
C VAL A 577 4.01 -6.86 -57.86
N SER A 578 3.15 -6.51 -58.81
CA SER A 578 3.53 -5.84 -60.06
C SER A 578 3.93 -4.40 -59.75
N GLU A 579 4.87 -3.86 -60.53
CA GLU A 579 5.31 -2.47 -60.51
C GLU A 579 4.12 -1.53 -60.72
N ASP A 580 3.61 -0.95 -59.63
CA ASP A 580 2.96 0.37 -59.55
C ASP A 580 2.27 0.47 -58.18
N ASP A 581 2.95 1.05 -57.19
CA ASP A 581 2.41 2.15 -56.37
C ASP A 581 3.42 2.54 -55.29
N MET A 582 4.05 3.70 -55.46
CA MET A 582 5.05 4.23 -54.54
C MET A 582 4.40 5.31 -53.66
N SER A 583 3.75 4.92 -52.57
CA SER A 583 3.69 5.69 -51.31
C SER A 583 2.69 5.08 -50.33
N THR A 584 3.18 4.34 -49.33
CA THR A 584 2.57 4.30 -47.98
C THR A 584 3.55 3.63 -47.03
N THR A 585 3.88 4.32 -45.95
CA THR A 585 4.78 3.89 -44.88
C THR A 585 4.22 2.66 -44.17
N ARG A 586 4.64 1.46 -44.58
CA ARG A 586 4.25 0.19 -43.97
C ARG A 586 5.00 -0.05 -42.64
N PRO A 587 4.37 -0.63 -41.61
CA PRO A 587 5.03 -0.92 -40.33
C PRO A 587 6.08 -2.02 -40.50
N LYS A 588 7.33 -1.72 -40.12
CA LYS A 588 8.43 -2.71 -40.06
C LYS A 588 8.14 -3.70 -38.92
N HIS A 589 7.83 -4.96 -39.24
CA HIS A 589 7.64 -6.03 -38.24
C HIS A 589 8.75 -7.10 -38.30
N GLY A 590 9.32 -7.35 -37.12
CA GLY A 590 9.90 -8.61 -36.63
C GLY A 590 11.21 -9.12 -37.25
N ALA A 591 12.38 -8.66 -36.78
CA ALA A 591 13.61 -9.43 -36.98
C ALA A 591 13.53 -10.78 -36.22
N ARG A 592 14.11 -11.82 -36.82
CA ARG A 592 14.17 -13.20 -36.30
C ARG A 592 15.13 -13.23 -35.11
N PHE A 593 14.66 -13.70 -33.96
CA PHE A 593 15.52 -14.00 -32.81
C PHE A 593 16.04 -15.43 -32.94
N GLY A 594 17.29 -15.66 -32.54
CA GLY A 594 17.88 -16.99 -32.53
C GLY A 594 17.36 -17.82 -31.35
N ASP A 595 17.35 -19.15 -31.50
CA ASP A 595 16.95 -20.07 -30.42
C ASP A 595 17.79 -19.84 -29.14
N LYS A 596 19.07 -19.47 -29.30
CA LYS A 596 19.98 -19.12 -28.21
C LYS A 596 19.50 -17.88 -27.43
N GLU A 597 19.13 -16.81 -28.14
CA GLU A 597 18.64 -15.55 -27.53
C GLU A 597 17.31 -15.76 -26.79
N LEU A 598 16.43 -16.59 -27.35
CA LEU A 598 15.15 -16.92 -26.73
C LEU A 598 15.31 -17.76 -25.46
N ASN A 599 16.22 -18.74 -25.49
CA ASN A 599 16.57 -19.53 -24.31
C ASN A 599 17.19 -18.66 -23.21
N GLU A 600 18.17 -17.83 -23.57
CA GLU A 600 18.81 -16.90 -22.63
C GLU A 600 17.77 -15.97 -21.98
N ALA A 601 16.90 -15.36 -22.77
CA ALA A 601 15.85 -14.48 -22.27
C ALA A 601 14.87 -15.18 -21.32
N TRP A 602 14.46 -16.41 -21.65
CA TRP A 602 13.56 -17.19 -20.79
C TRP A 602 14.24 -17.55 -19.46
N CYS A 603 15.50 -18.00 -19.48
CA CYS A 603 16.26 -18.30 -18.27
C CYS A 603 16.43 -17.05 -17.39
N VAL A 604 16.78 -15.90 -17.98
CA VAL A 604 16.91 -14.64 -17.24
C VAL A 604 15.59 -14.23 -16.58
N LEU A 605 14.45 -14.38 -17.26
CA LEU A 605 13.13 -14.08 -16.70
C LEU A 605 12.75 -15.01 -15.54
N MET A 606 13.02 -16.31 -15.65
CA MET A 606 12.76 -17.29 -14.59
C MET A 606 13.63 -17.01 -13.36
N PHE A 607 14.94 -16.81 -13.58
CA PHE A 607 15.86 -16.44 -12.50
C PHE A 607 15.44 -15.15 -11.81
N ARG A 608 15.11 -14.11 -12.59
CA ARG A 608 14.61 -12.85 -12.06
C ARG A 608 13.35 -13.02 -11.22
N MET A 609 12.38 -13.80 -11.70
CA MET A 609 11.15 -14.09 -10.98
C MET A 609 11.42 -14.72 -9.62
N LEU A 610 12.30 -15.73 -9.57
CA LEU A 610 12.66 -16.41 -8.33
C LEU A 610 13.39 -15.46 -7.35
N CYS A 611 14.32 -14.64 -7.84
CA CYS A 611 14.99 -13.61 -7.02
C CYS A 611 13.99 -12.56 -6.52
N TRP A 612 13.10 -12.06 -7.38
CA TRP A 612 12.13 -11.01 -7.06
C TRP A 612 11.10 -11.49 -6.03
N LEU A 613 10.58 -12.71 -6.21
CA LEU A 613 9.64 -13.32 -5.26
C LEU A 613 10.31 -13.65 -3.93
N GLN A 614 11.61 -13.99 -3.91
CA GLN A 614 12.34 -14.15 -2.65
C GLN A 614 12.65 -12.81 -1.99
N LEU A 615 12.87 -11.75 -2.77
CA LEU A 615 13.20 -10.43 -2.24
C LEU A 615 12.00 -9.79 -1.52
N HIS A 616 10.80 -9.96 -2.06
CA HIS A 616 9.58 -9.35 -1.53
C HIS A 616 8.68 -10.36 -0.81
N ASP A 617 7.80 -9.87 0.06
CA ASP A 617 6.81 -10.70 0.74
C ASP A 617 5.43 -10.03 0.80
N PHE A 618 4.39 -10.83 0.97
CA PHE A 618 3.00 -10.37 0.99
C PHE A 618 2.26 -10.96 2.19
N HIS A 619 1.39 -10.17 2.80
CA HIS A 619 0.61 -10.67 3.92
C HIS A 619 -0.51 -11.60 3.41
N LYS A 620 -0.58 -12.84 3.92
CA LYS A 620 -1.54 -13.87 3.47
C LYS A 620 -3.01 -13.40 3.45
N MET A 621 -3.40 -12.56 4.41
CA MET A 621 -4.77 -12.04 4.53
C MET A 621 -5.06 -10.80 3.68
N ASP A 622 -4.03 -10.19 3.09
CA ASP A 622 -4.15 -9.08 2.16
C ASP A 622 -4.52 -9.64 0.79
N LEU A 623 -5.82 -9.67 0.52
CA LEU A 623 -6.37 -10.05 -0.78
C LEU A 623 -6.92 -8.80 -1.43
N HIS A 624 -6.59 -8.60 -2.70
CA HIS A 624 -7.02 -7.41 -3.38
C HIS A 624 -8.52 -7.39 -3.60
N ILE A 625 -9.12 -6.24 -3.28
CA ILE A 625 -10.48 -5.88 -3.69
C ILE A 625 -10.34 -4.74 -4.69
N SER A 626 -11.05 -4.86 -5.81
CA SER A 626 -11.00 -3.88 -6.89
C SER A 626 -11.33 -2.48 -6.36
N LYS A 627 -10.39 -1.56 -6.60
CA LYS A 627 -10.46 -0.15 -6.22
C LYS A 627 -9.61 0.72 -7.14
N SER A 628 -9.36 0.26 -8.36
CA SER A 628 -8.54 0.96 -9.35
C SER A 628 -9.09 2.36 -9.67
N ASP A 629 -10.41 2.55 -9.61
CA ASP A 629 -11.08 3.86 -9.77
C ASP A 629 -10.74 4.87 -8.66
N ALA A 630 -10.29 4.41 -7.49
CA ALA A 630 -9.85 5.29 -6.41
C ALA A 630 -8.40 5.78 -6.60
N TYR A 631 -7.65 5.23 -7.57
CA TYR A 631 -6.26 5.60 -7.78
C TYR A 631 -6.12 7.04 -8.25
N ALA A 632 -5.29 7.82 -7.56
CA ALA A 632 -5.11 9.25 -7.80
C ALA A 632 -6.40 10.08 -7.70
N SER A 633 -7.48 9.49 -7.17
CA SER A 633 -8.74 10.17 -6.94
C SER A 633 -8.57 11.27 -5.89
N ARG A 634 -9.13 12.44 -6.20
CA ARG A 634 -9.13 13.62 -5.34
C ARG A 634 -10.42 13.78 -4.54
N ILE A 635 -11.26 12.74 -4.51
CA ILE A 635 -12.47 12.74 -3.67
C ILE A 635 -12.04 13.01 -2.22
N PRO A 636 -12.51 14.12 -1.61
CA PRO A 636 -12.16 14.44 -0.23
C PRO A 636 -12.85 13.44 0.70
N VAL A 637 -12.10 12.98 1.69
CA VAL A 637 -12.62 12.14 2.76
C VAL A 637 -12.19 12.72 4.10
N TYR A 638 -13.00 12.49 5.12
CA TYR A 638 -12.83 13.08 6.43
C TYR A 638 -12.63 12.00 7.47
N ILE A 639 -11.74 12.22 8.43
CA ILE A 639 -11.51 11.26 9.53
C ILE A 639 -11.93 11.96 10.81
N VAL A 640 -12.88 11.38 11.53
CA VAL A 640 -13.57 12.02 12.67
C VAL A 640 -12.77 11.92 13.94
#